data_AF-A0A812QWP0-F1
#
_entry.id   AF-A0A812QWP0-F1
#
_cell.length_a   1.000
_cell.length_b   1.000
_cell.length_c   1.000
_cell.angle_alpha   90.00
_cell.angle_beta   90.00
_cell.angle_gamma   90.00
#
_symmetry.space_group_name_H-M   'P 1'
#
loop_
_entity.id
_entity.type
_entity.pdbx_description
1 polymer ?
#
loop_
_entity_poly.entity_id
_entity_poly.type
_entity_poly.pdbx_seq_one_letter_code
_entity_poly.pdbx_strand_id
1 'polypeptide(L)'
;YQIGDDCKPACKDENNNYDVTKEGATLGTMKFYQGSELYIEWHNQHGCGVGHPNLHCQIILQYMSDSDNANLRDGTDQDSAGGDDNDPTEEATAEVARGYHEPFDYYQACIARERNKGLYTADQQIEENGGATSTRQNPNGNGRRRGNQRHGLECPEERDYYPYWHPSPWHDIAILTDEPHTRCDYYRAESQNVKPKGICSDPLYNQADSCTGNGGEWTEVPAFNEPPPDCVGSISSRDNHNGNVRNGHAHYYVWKIPEYLTGRVVLRIRYNISTGDFGIGSLANPKEEGAELTGTRADEFFMDSKFNDPNPGDRRRRTFAGRPAVPIPLAQDPVADWLKLGETSADLSRLLQIQVNTNQYGRTFEDRTHSFMVMERPADVPMSKRIVNYNVRGRRGNIVQVYPSVEYDFIPPELEVEQGTLLHFQWTGSDANNNGNAGNGRAGTDRSNLVQVQSRSETVPLPLEKHTLLFNAAENPGDQAGRKLVDRFAYLDQDGIVTCDPDTNDQNSETNCKQLNGASAYFDGGLVEMKTVGSHHIASTRNNDFTNRSHKASIKVTGISLELYENIALGVGTFCGVVLIIYVACAIHAVRKPGSWLFSRRYRPRILNWVVGKERMARLVEQRRVIVAQQRKEWAKKANAHAVDEEGAEGPAAEVALPEESMTWFQSIKRCFRKCGVGEQQLTTLMYAVLNVLVFLIGFLSNMKGGFHESWAYPIAKAARGQVDVGALASGSAVLQFKLRL
;
A
#
# COMPACT_ATOMS: atom_id res chain seq x y z
N TYR A 1 21.90 -20.30 7.18
CA TYR A 1 22.57 -19.50 6.13
C TYR A 1 22.41 -18.06 6.54
N GLN A 2 23.52 -17.37 6.80
CA GLN A 2 23.46 -16.00 7.28
C GLN A 2 23.31 -15.07 6.07
N ILE A 3 22.19 -14.35 6.03
CA ILE A 3 22.03 -13.20 5.15
C ILE A 3 22.79 -12.07 5.83
N GLY A 4 23.74 -11.44 5.14
CA GLY A 4 24.36 -10.26 5.71
C GLY A 4 25.83 -10.06 5.46
N ASP A 5 26.64 -11.09 5.60
CA ASP A 5 28.04 -10.99 6.07
C ASP A 5 28.86 -9.75 5.66
N ASP A 6 29.60 -9.16 6.62
CA ASP A 6 30.58 -8.09 6.37
C ASP A 6 32.01 -8.66 6.25
N CYS A 7 32.13 -9.91 5.77
CA CYS A 7 33.39 -10.65 5.78
C CYS A 7 34.45 -10.10 4.84
N LYS A 8 35.67 -9.96 5.38
CA LYS A 8 36.88 -9.52 4.68
C LYS A 8 38.10 -10.29 5.17
N PRO A 9 38.62 -11.30 4.44
CA PRO A 9 38.10 -11.89 3.19
C PRO A 9 36.82 -12.73 3.43
N ALA A 10 36.29 -13.41 2.41
CA ALA A 10 35.04 -14.21 2.50
C ALA A 10 34.93 -15.07 3.77
N CYS A 11 33.70 -15.24 4.29
CA CYS A 11 33.39 -16.10 5.43
C CYS A 11 33.50 -17.60 5.10
N LYS A 12 34.61 -18.04 4.50
CA LYS A 12 34.81 -19.44 4.10
C LYS A 12 36.07 -20.04 4.71
N ASP A 13 35.98 -21.30 5.10
CA ASP A 13 37.13 -22.12 5.48
C ASP A 13 37.94 -22.59 4.25
N GLU A 14 39.02 -23.33 4.48
CA GLU A 14 39.87 -23.92 3.42
C GLU A 14 39.14 -24.93 2.52
N ASN A 15 38.00 -25.47 2.97
CA ASN A 15 37.15 -26.40 2.24
C ASN A 15 35.96 -25.71 1.57
N ASN A 16 35.91 -24.37 1.62
CA ASN A 16 34.86 -23.54 1.06
C ASN A 16 33.47 -23.72 1.75
N ASN A 17 33.45 -24.12 3.01
CA ASN A 17 32.25 -24.09 3.86
C ASN A 17 32.14 -22.74 4.59
N TYR A 18 30.93 -22.36 4.99
CA TYR A 18 30.73 -21.15 5.80
C TYR A 18 31.42 -21.27 7.16
N ASP A 19 32.26 -20.30 7.48
CA ASP A 19 33.02 -20.26 8.73
C ASP A 19 32.60 -19.04 9.56
N VAL A 20 31.79 -19.30 10.58
CA VAL A 20 31.27 -18.30 11.53
C VAL A 20 32.36 -17.61 12.35
N THR A 21 33.58 -18.18 12.40
CA THR A 21 34.69 -17.64 13.18
C THR A 21 35.48 -16.58 12.42
N LYS A 22 35.21 -16.38 11.13
CA LYS A 22 35.86 -15.37 10.30
C LYS A 22 35.44 -13.96 10.73
N GLU A 23 36.39 -13.03 10.63
CA GLU A 23 36.12 -11.60 10.85
C GLU A 23 35.03 -11.12 9.88
N GLY A 24 33.98 -10.48 10.41
CA GLY A 24 32.84 -9.98 9.63
C GLY A 24 31.70 -10.98 9.44
N ALA A 25 31.89 -12.26 9.79
CA ALA A 25 30.82 -13.26 9.68
C ALA A 25 29.67 -12.92 10.63
N THR A 26 28.43 -13.06 10.17
CA THR A 26 27.21 -12.72 10.93
C THR A 26 27.03 -11.23 11.26
N LEU A 27 27.91 -10.34 10.79
CA LEU A 27 27.90 -8.92 11.18
C LEU A 27 27.10 -8.00 10.24
N GLY A 28 26.68 -8.48 9.07
CA GLY A 28 25.93 -7.64 8.13
C GLY A 28 24.43 -7.67 8.37
N THR A 29 23.99 -7.03 9.44
CA THR A 29 22.58 -6.89 9.75
C THR A 29 21.99 -5.70 8.99
N MET A 30 20.86 -5.91 8.30
CA MET A 30 20.14 -4.81 7.66
C MET A 30 19.69 -3.79 8.72
N LYS A 31 19.75 -2.50 8.40
CA LYS A 31 19.37 -1.39 9.27
C LYS A 31 18.28 -0.58 8.60
N PHE A 32 17.23 -0.22 9.32
CA PHE A 32 16.18 0.67 8.83
C PHE A 32 15.92 1.76 9.86
N TYR A 33 15.32 2.88 9.45
CA TYR A 33 15.07 4.01 10.34
C TYR A 33 13.62 4.05 10.81
N GLN A 34 13.39 4.56 12.02
CA GLN A 34 12.06 4.94 12.50
C GLN A 34 11.32 5.82 11.49
N GLY A 35 10.05 5.48 11.24
CA GLY A 35 9.18 6.19 10.30
C GLY A 35 9.54 6.00 8.82
N SER A 36 10.50 5.14 8.49
CA SER A 36 10.82 4.79 7.09
C SER A 36 9.82 3.79 6.50
N GLU A 37 9.66 3.82 5.19
CA GLU A 37 8.79 2.93 4.42
C GLU A 37 9.59 1.70 3.95
N LEU A 38 9.21 0.52 4.40
CA LEU A 38 9.82 -0.76 4.06
C LEU A 38 8.88 -1.60 3.18
N TYR A 39 9.35 -1.97 2.00
CA TYR A 39 8.66 -2.92 1.13
C TYR A 39 8.87 -4.35 1.65
N ILE A 40 7.78 -4.99 2.07
CA ILE A 40 7.73 -6.40 2.45
C ILE A 40 7.13 -7.14 1.26
N GLU A 41 7.91 -8.02 0.62
CA GLU A 41 7.46 -8.86 -0.48
C GLU A 41 7.47 -10.34 -0.07
N TRP A 42 6.55 -11.13 -0.60
CA TRP A 42 6.49 -12.56 -0.36
C TRP A 42 6.01 -13.34 -1.58
N HIS A 43 6.23 -14.64 -1.54
CA HIS A 43 5.77 -15.58 -2.55
C HIS A 43 4.78 -16.54 -1.92
N ASN A 44 3.60 -16.69 -2.53
CA ASN A 44 2.61 -17.67 -2.12
C ASN A 44 2.15 -18.50 -3.33
N GLN A 45 2.30 -19.82 -3.24
CA GLN A 45 1.94 -20.72 -4.34
C GLN A 45 0.41 -20.74 -4.57
N HIS A 46 -0.38 -20.72 -3.51
CA HIS A 46 -1.79 -21.06 -3.58
C HIS A 46 -2.68 -19.93 -4.11
N GLY A 47 -2.17 -18.72 -4.38
CA GLY A 47 -3.00 -17.59 -4.83
C GLY A 47 -3.77 -16.92 -3.68
N CYS A 48 -4.07 -15.63 -3.78
CA CYS A 48 -4.84 -14.90 -2.77
C CYS A 48 -5.42 -13.63 -3.37
N GLY A 49 -6.51 -13.10 -2.81
CA GLY A 49 -7.00 -11.75 -3.09
C GLY A 49 -8.50 -11.65 -3.26
N VAL A 50 -9.01 -10.41 -3.22
CA VAL A 50 -10.45 -10.15 -3.34
C VAL A 50 -10.99 -10.71 -4.66
N GLY A 51 -12.03 -11.54 -4.55
CA GLY A 51 -12.68 -12.18 -5.69
C GLY A 51 -11.92 -13.37 -6.28
N HIS A 52 -11.07 -14.02 -5.50
CA HIS A 52 -10.42 -15.27 -5.92
C HIS A 52 -11.47 -16.38 -6.17
N PRO A 53 -11.37 -17.15 -7.27
CA PRO A 53 -12.47 -18.03 -7.69
C PRO A 53 -12.69 -19.31 -6.86
N ASN A 54 -11.66 -19.84 -6.18
CA ASN A 54 -11.66 -21.20 -5.62
C ASN A 54 -11.05 -21.30 -4.21
N LEU A 55 -10.63 -20.20 -3.60
CA LEU A 55 -10.04 -20.20 -2.26
C LEU A 55 -10.34 -18.89 -1.54
N HIS A 56 -10.29 -18.98 -0.22
CA HIS A 56 -10.33 -17.86 0.69
C HIS A 56 -8.95 -17.72 1.33
N CYS A 57 -8.51 -16.49 1.59
CA CYS A 57 -7.17 -16.28 2.16
C CYS A 57 -7.07 -15.06 3.09
N GLN A 58 -6.14 -15.19 4.05
CA GLN A 58 -5.68 -14.07 4.86
C GLN A 58 -4.15 -14.13 4.91
N ILE A 59 -3.52 -12.97 4.75
CA ILE A 59 -2.09 -12.77 4.97
C ILE A 59 -1.96 -11.82 6.14
N ILE A 60 -1.30 -12.27 7.21
CA ILE A 60 -1.11 -11.51 8.43
C ILE A 60 0.38 -11.21 8.56
N LEU A 61 0.74 -9.93 8.58
CA LEU A 61 2.09 -9.43 8.78
C LEU A 61 2.25 -8.97 10.22
N GLN A 62 3.33 -9.40 10.86
CA GLN A 62 3.60 -9.12 12.27
C GLN A 62 5.08 -8.84 12.50
N TYR A 63 5.39 -8.20 13.62
CA TYR A 63 6.77 -8.07 14.10
C TYR A 63 6.89 -8.50 15.57
N MET A 64 8.12 -8.79 15.97
CA MET A 64 8.56 -8.87 17.35
C MET A 64 9.90 -8.14 17.46
N SER A 65 10.14 -7.51 18.60
CA SER A 65 11.39 -6.78 18.86
C SER A 65 12.13 -7.32 20.09
N ASP A 66 13.34 -6.80 20.31
CA ASP A 66 14.13 -7.12 21.50
C ASP A 66 13.51 -6.62 22.82
N SER A 67 12.55 -5.68 22.78
CA SER A 67 11.75 -5.33 23.97
C SER A 67 10.83 -6.45 24.41
N ASP A 68 10.37 -7.27 23.46
CA ASP A 68 9.46 -8.39 23.69
C ASP A 68 10.25 -9.67 23.94
N ASN A 69 11.43 -9.77 23.32
CA ASN A 69 12.35 -10.88 23.46
C ASN A 69 13.82 -10.42 23.48
N ALA A 70 14.37 -10.22 24.68
CA ALA A 70 15.75 -9.77 24.85
C ALA A 70 16.81 -10.72 24.24
N ASN A 71 16.45 -11.98 23.96
CA ASN A 71 17.34 -13.00 23.39
C ASN A 71 17.18 -13.18 21.87
N LEU A 72 16.39 -12.31 21.22
CA LEU A 72 16.07 -12.38 19.79
C LEU A 72 17.33 -12.50 18.92
N ARG A 73 17.45 -13.57 18.13
CA ARG A 73 18.60 -13.83 17.25
C ARG A 73 18.28 -14.86 16.15
N ASP A 74 19.03 -14.79 15.06
CA ASP A 74 18.86 -15.70 13.91
C ASP A 74 19.55 -17.06 14.13
N GLY A 75 20.60 -17.11 14.95
CA GLY A 75 21.48 -18.28 15.11
C GLY A 75 22.38 -18.53 13.90
N THR A 76 23.42 -19.34 14.07
CA THR A 76 24.42 -19.68 13.04
C THR A 76 24.26 -21.07 12.42
N ASP A 77 23.48 -21.95 13.03
CA ASP A 77 23.18 -23.30 12.51
C ASP A 77 21.70 -23.47 12.11
N GLN A 78 21.26 -24.70 11.89
CA GLN A 78 19.89 -25.04 11.47
C GLN A 78 19.10 -25.79 12.56
N ASP A 79 19.67 -25.96 13.75
CA ASP A 79 19.02 -26.67 14.85
C ASP A 79 18.00 -25.73 15.53
N SER A 80 16.92 -26.30 16.08
CA SER A 80 15.93 -25.50 16.82
C SER A 80 16.48 -25.08 18.19
N ALA A 81 16.21 -23.84 18.62
CA ALA A 81 16.44 -23.40 20.00
C ALA A 81 15.85 -24.42 21.00
N GLY A 82 16.67 -24.83 21.99
CA GLY A 82 16.30 -25.87 22.96
C GLY A 82 16.50 -27.31 22.50
N GLY A 83 17.00 -27.54 21.27
CA GLY A 83 17.37 -28.84 20.72
C GLY A 83 16.20 -29.61 20.11
N ASP A 84 16.44 -30.34 19.03
CA ASP A 84 15.35 -30.93 18.25
C ASP A 84 14.71 -32.14 18.96
N ASP A 85 15.50 -32.97 19.63
CA ASP A 85 15.07 -34.27 20.16
C ASP A 85 14.28 -34.26 21.47
N ASN A 86 14.45 -33.23 22.30
CA ASN A 86 13.89 -33.16 23.65
C ASN A 86 13.03 -31.91 23.83
N ASP A 87 12.19 -31.94 24.88
CA ASP A 87 11.51 -30.72 25.34
C ASP A 87 12.57 -29.66 25.67
N PRO A 88 12.38 -28.41 25.21
CA PRO A 88 13.39 -27.37 25.37
C PRO A 88 13.54 -27.02 26.85
N THR A 89 14.79 -26.81 27.29
CA THR A 89 15.12 -26.29 28.62
C THR A 89 15.72 -24.89 28.50
N GLU A 90 15.69 -24.14 29.59
CA GLU A 90 16.29 -22.81 29.63
C GLU A 90 17.75 -22.85 29.19
N GLU A 91 18.54 -23.80 29.71
CA GLU A 91 19.96 -23.97 29.35
C GLU A 91 20.15 -24.32 27.88
N ALA A 92 19.33 -25.22 27.33
CA ALA A 92 19.43 -25.62 25.93
C ALA A 92 19.01 -24.50 24.97
N THR A 93 18.15 -23.59 25.41
CA THR A 93 17.74 -22.41 24.64
C THR A 93 18.72 -21.24 24.74
N ALA A 94 19.67 -21.28 25.68
CA ALA A 94 20.74 -20.29 25.80
C ALA A 94 21.85 -20.45 24.74
N GLU A 95 21.85 -21.56 23.99
CA GLU A 95 22.81 -21.78 22.90
C GLU A 95 22.67 -20.72 21.81
N VAL A 96 23.71 -19.90 21.66
CA VAL A 96 23.71 -18.71 20.79
C VAL A 96 23.76 -19.11 19.31
N ALA A 97 24.29 -20.29 19.01
CA ALA A 97 24.33 -20.83 17.66
C ALA A 97 22.93 -21.14 17.07
N ARG A 98 21.88 -21.17 17.89
CA ARG A 98 20.51 -21.51 17.45
C ARG A 98 19.63 -20.28 17.35
N GLY A 99 18.75 -20.28 16.34
CA GLY A 99 17.77 -19.22 16.13
C GLY A 99 16.74 -19.18 17.25
N TYR A 100 16.49 -18.00 17.80
CA TYR A 100 15.60 -17.76 18.94
C TYR A 100 14.73 -16.56 18.60
N HIS A 101 13.55 -16.82 18.04
CA HIS A 101 12.60 -15.78 17.66
C HIS A 101 11.55 -15.55 18.74
N GLU A 102 10.99 -16.61 19.32
CA GLU A 102 10.03 -16.52 20.42
C GLU A 102 10.68 -16.74 21.80
N PRO A 103 10.16 -16.08 22.85
CA PRO A 103 10.54 -16.36 24.23
C PRO A 103 10.25 -17.79 24.66
N PHE A 104 11.12 -18.34 25.51
CA PHE A 104 10.99 -19.70 26.04
C PHE A 104 9.78 -19.85 26.98
N ASP A 105 9.52 -18.85 27.82
CA ASP A 105 8.36 -18.82 28.72
C ASP A 105 7.03 -18.80 27.94
N TYR A 106 6.97 -18.10 26.81
CA TYR A 106 5.84 -18.15 25.87
C TYR A 106 5.59 -19.57 25.36
N TYR A 107 6.64 -20.28 24.95
CA TYR A 107 6.53 -21.67 24.51
C TYR A 107 6.15 -22.62 25.66
N GLN A 108 6.73 -22.44 26.86
CA GLN A 108 6.37 -23.22 28.04
C GLN A 108 4.90 -23.03 28.42
N ALA A 109 4.40 -21.78 28.37
CA ALA A 109 2.99 -21.49 28.60
C ALA A 109 2.09 -22.17 27.55
N CYS A 110 2.53 -22.24 26.29
CA CYS A 110 1.82 -22.97 25.23
C CYS A 110 1.77 -24.49 25.48
N ILE A 111 2.87 -25.09 25.94
CA ILE A 111 2.92 -26.51 26.30
C ILE A 111 2.02 -26.82 27.50
N ALA A 112 2.11 -25.99 28.54
CA ALA A 112 1.42 -26.22 29.80
C ALA A 112 -0.09 -26.06 29.64
N ARG A 113 -0.51 -25.06 28.85
CA ARG A 113 -1.90 -24.76 28.57
C ARG A 113 -2.54 -25.90 27.77
N GLU A 114 -3.69 -26.37 28.24
CA GLU A 114 -4.51 -27.33 27.50
C GLU A 114 -4.89 -26.73 26.14
N ARG A 115 -4.99 -27.51 25.07
CA ARG A 115 -5.53 -26.97 23.80
C ARG A 115 -6.99 -26.53 23.94
N ASN A 116 -7.42 -25.55 23.15
CA ASN A 116 -8.84 -25.25 23.03
C ASN A 116 -9.55 -26.39 22.28
N LYS A 117 -10.28 -27.23 23.03
CA LYS A 117 -11.04 -28.38 22.51
C LYS A 117 -12.22 -27.97 21.63
N GLY A 118 -12.58 -26.69 21.62
CA GLY A 118 -13.59 -26.12 20.73
C GLY A 118 -13.10 -25.91 19.30
N LEU A 119 -11.83 -26.13 18.99
CA LEU A 119 -11.25 -25.91 17.66
C LEU A 119 -11.45 -27.09 16.71
N TYR A 120 -11.52 -26.79 15.41
CA TYR A 120 -11.63 -27.78 14.36
C TYR A 120 -10.37 -28.66 14.22
N THR A 121 -10.54 -29.97 14.31
CA THR A 121 -9.49 -31.00 14.17
C THR A 121 -9.70 -31.90 12.97
N ALA A 122 -10.75 -31.67 12.17
CA ALA A 122 -11.10 -32.56 11.06
C ALA A 122 -11.24 -34.02 11.55
N ASP A 123 -10.49 -34.93 10.92
CA ASP A 123 -10.36 -36.36 11.21
C ASP A 123 -9.02 -36.70 11.89
N GLN A 124 -8.22 -35.70 12.27
CA GLN A 124 -6.93 -35.90 12.91
C GLN A 124 -7.09 -36.40 14.35
N GLN A 125 -6.33 -37.44 14.69
CA GLN A 125 -6.18 -37.87 16.08
C GLN A 125 -5.14 -36.98 16.75
N ILE A 126 -5.61 -36.11 17.64
CA ILE A 126 -4.76 -35.15 18.36
C ILE A 126 -4.21 -35.80 19.63
N GLU A 127 -2.92 -35.65 19.88
CA GLU A 127 -2.26 -36.09 21.12
C GLU A 127 -2.83 -35.31 22.31
N GLU A 128 -3.38 -36.04 23.28
CA GLU A 128 -4.04 -35.46 24.45
C GLU A 128 -3.05 -34.73 25.38
N ASN A 129 -1.81 -35.21 25.46
CA ASN A 129 -0.85 -34.63 26.39
C ASN A 129 -0.22 -33.35 25.86
N GLY A 130 -0.30 -33.05 24.55
CA GLY A 130 0.48 -31.99 23.89
C GLY A 130 0.14 -30.56 24.28
N GLY A 131 -0.97 -30.30 24.98
CA GLY A 131 -1.40 -28.93 25.29
C GLY A 131 -1.69 -28.13 24.01
N ALA A 132 -1.50 -26.82 24.04
CA ALA A 132 -1.74 -25.91 22.91
C ALA A 132 -0.70 -26.06 21.78
N THR A 133 0.32 -26.92 21.91
CA THR A 133 1.16 -27.29 20.76
C THR A 133 0.51 -28.34 19.86
N SER A 134 -0.49 -29.06 20.37
CA SER A 134 -1.26 -30.06 19.64
C SER A 134 -2.44 -29.44 18.89
N THR A 135 -2.24 -29.16 17.60
CA THR A 135 -3.29 -28.65 16.70
C THR A 135 -3.61 -29.64 15.60
N ARG A 136 -4.59 -29.33 14.74
CA ARG A 136 -4.88 -30.12 13.54
C ARG A 136 -3.68 -30.25 12.60
N GLN A 137 -2.88 -29.18 12.45
CA GLN A 137 -1.69 -29.20 11.58
C GLN A 137 -0.49 -29.85 12.27
N ASN A 138 -0.47 -29.85 13.60
CA ASN A 138 0.57 -30.47 14.43
C ASN A 138 -0.06 -31.46 15.42
N PRO A 139 -0.70 -32.56 14.95
CA PRO A 139 -1.49 -33.45 15.80
C PRO A 139 -0.67 -34.14 16.88
N ASN A 140 0.64 -34.25 16.71
CA ASN A 140 1.56 -34.85 17.68
C ASN A 140 2.24 -33.82 18.60
N GLY A 141 1.78 -32.56 18.61
CA GLY A 141 2.30 -31.53 19.52
C GLY A 141 3.77 -31.18 19.33
N ASN A 142 4.24 -31.13 18.07
CA ASN A 142 5.67 -30.98 17.71
C ASN A 142 6.60 -32.09 18.23
N GLY A 143 6.05 -33.28 18.51
CA GLY A 143 6.85 -34.50 18.60
C GLY A 143 7.48 -34.78 19.96
N ARG A 144 6.71 -34.74 21.05
CA ARG A 144 7.10 -35.19 22.41
C ARG A 144 7.70 -36.61 22.53
N ARG A 145 7.84 -37.35 21.42
CA ARG A 145 8.51 -38.67 21.33
C ARG A 145 9.44 -38.84 20.12
N ARG A 146 9.54 -37.87 19.20
CA ARG A 146 10.20 -38.05 17.88
C ARG A 146 10.85 -36.80 17.27
N GLY A 147 11.33 -35.86 18.08
CA GLY A 147 12.47 -34.98 17.80
C GLY A 147 12.56 -34.14 16.51
N ASN A 148 11.67 -34.26 15.53
CA ASN A 148 11.93 -33.81 14.16
C ASN A 148 10.83 -32.89 13.61
N GLN A 149 10.00 -32.27 14.48
CA GLN A 149 8.82 -31.52 14.06
C GLN A 149 8.60 -30.20 14.81
N ARG A 150 9.56 -29.77 15.65
CA ARG A 150 9.49 -28.44 16.28
C ARG A 150 10.10 -27.39 15.34
N HIS A 151 9.45 -26.23 15.26
CA HIS A 151 9.95 -25.08 14.51
C HIS A 151 10.28 -23.97 15.52
N GLY A 152 11.51 -23.99 16.05
CA GLY A 152 11.94 -23.05 17.08
C GLY A 152 11.12 -23.16 18.37
N LEU A 153 10.63 -22.02 18.87
CA LEU A 153 9.81 -21.90 20.09
C LEU A 153 8.39 -21.40 19.76
N GLU A 154 7.90 -21.72 18.57
CA GLU A 154 6.56 -21.41 18.09
C GLU A 154 5.46 -22.07 18.94
N CYS A 155 4.32 -21.38 19.14
CA CYS A 155 3.09 -21.97 19.65
C CYS A 155 2.13 -22.30 18.49
N PRO A 156 1.97 -23.58 18.08
CA PRO A 156 1.12 -23.97 16.96
C PRO A 156 -0.33 -23.47 17.01
N GLU A 157 -0.97 -23.42 18.18
CA GLU A 157 -2.34 -22.90 18.29
C GLU A 157 -2.41 -21.39 18.00
N GLU A 158 -1.40 -20.61 18.41
CA GLU A 158 -1.33 -19.19 18.07
C GLU A 158 -1.04 -18.97 16.58
N ARG A 159 -0.17 -19.81 15.99
CA ARG A 159 0.08 -19.78 14.54
C ARG A 159 -1.20 -20.05 13.77
N ASP A 160 -1.88 -21.15 14.08
CA ASP A 160 -3.00 -21.69 13.29
C ASP A 160 -4.29 -20.85 13.38
N TYR A 161 -4.49 -20.11 14.49
CA TYR A 161 -5.74 -19.41 14.75
C TYR A 161 -5.52 -17.92 15.03
N TYR A 162 -6.04 -17.11 14.12
CA TYR A 162 -5.98 -15.64 14.21
C TYR A 162 -7.38 -15.01 14.11
N PRO A 163 -7.70 -13.97 14.91
CA PRO A 163 -6.94 -13.42 16.04
C PRO A 163 -6.81 -14.40 17.20
N TYR A 164 -5.64 -14.44 17.83
CA TYR A 164 -5.41 -15.31 18.97
C TYR A 164 -6.05 -14.74 20.24
N TRP A 165 -6.65 -15.58 21.08
CA TRP A 165 -7.38 -15.16 22.30
C TRP A 165 -6.52 -15.13 23.56
N HIS A 166 -5.35 -15.77 23.55
CA HIS A 166 -4.34 -15.63 24.59
C HIS A 166 -3.27 -14.60 24.18
N PRO A 167 -2.45 -14.11 25.12
CA PRO A 167 -1.36 -13.19 24.81
C PRO A 167 -0.37 -13.82 23.83
N SER A 168 0.03 -13.04 22.84
CA SER A 168 1.09 -13.36 21.87
C SER A 168 2.20 -12.31 22.01
N PRO A 169 3.48 -12.66 21.79
CA PRO A 169 4.57 -11.68 21.70
C PRO A 169 4.62 -10.97 20.33
N TRP A 170 3.73 -11.33 19.39
CA TRP A 170 3.71 -10.80 18.04
C TRP A 170 2.76 -9.61 17.91
N HIS A 171 3.29 -8.49 17.43
CA HIS A 171 2.57 -7.25 17.16
C HIS A 171 2.01 -7.25 15.74
N ASP A 172 0.74 -6.86 15.57
CA ASP A 172 0.09 -6.90 14.26
C ASP A 172 0.42 -5.66 13.42
N ILE A 173 0.95 -5.85 12.21
CA ILE A 173 1.22 -4.78 11.23
C ILE A 173 0.02 -4.59 10.33
N ALA A 174 -0.32 -5.66 9.58
CA ALA A 174 -1.33 -5.61 8.55
C ALA A 174 -1.99 -6.97 8.29
N ILE A 175 -3.26 -6.95 7.93
CA ILE A 175 -4.06 -8.10 7.50
C ILE A 175 -4.57 -7.83 6.09
N LEU A 176 -4.09 -8.61 5.12
CA LEU A 176 -4.57 -8.60 3.75
C LEU A 176 -5.54 -9.77 3.60
N THR A 177 -6.83 -9.48 3.44
CA THR A 177 -7.89 -10.49 3.33
C THR A 177 -8.61 -10.39 1.99
N ASP A 178 -9.16 -11.50 1.51
CA ASP A 178 -10.07 -11.52 0.36
C ASP A 178 -11.47 -10.95 0.68
N GLU A 179 -11.80 -10.78 1.96
CA GLU A 179 -13.10 -10.28 2.43
C GLU A 179 -13.00 -9.02 3.33
N PRO A 180 -12.44 -7.90 2.83
CA PRO A 180 -12.15 -6.74 3.65
C PRO A 180 -13.40 -6.05 4.23
N HIS A 181 -14.55 -6.14 3.57
CA HIS A 181 -15.78 -5.48 4.01
C HIS A 181 -16.47 -6.17 5.19
N THR A 182 -16.23 -7.47 5.38
CA THR A 182 -16.88 -8.27 6.43
C THR A 182 -15.94 -8.55 7.60
N ARG A 183 -14.63 -8.66 7.34
CA ARG A 183 -13.68 -9.14 8.35
C ARG A 183 -12.79 -8.07 8.96
N CYS A 184 -12.56 -6.95 8.29
CA CYS A 184 -11.58 -5.98 8.78
C CYS A 184 -11.95 -5.31 10.11
N ASP A 185 -13.23 -5.02 10.35
CA ASP A 185 -13.64 -4.44 11.63
C ASP A 185 -13.41 -5.42 12.78
N TYR A 186 -13.65 -6.71 12.54
CA TYR A 186 -13.35 -7.77 13.48
C TYR A 186 -11.85 -7.89 13.76
N TYR A 187 -10.98 -7.97 12.74
CA TYR A 187 -9.53 -8.08 12.95
C TYR A 187 -8.94 -6.88 13.68
N ARG A 188 -9.35 -5.66 13.32
CA ARG A 188 -8.90 -4.45 14.02
C ARG A 188 -9.31 -4.43 15.48
N ALA A 189 -10.53 -4.87 15.79
CA ALA A 189 -11.05 -4.86 17.16
C ALA A 189 -10.49 -5.99 18.03
N GLU A 190 -10.14 -7.12 17.43
CA GLU A 190 -9.68 -8.31 18.14
C GLU A 190 -8.14 -8.43 18.22
N SER A 191 -7.39 -7.59 17.52
CA SER A 191 -5.93 -7.54 17.64
C SER A 191 -5.47 -7.17 19.06
N GLN A 192 -4.38 -7.79 19.53
CA GLN A 192 -3.77 -7.46 20.83
C GLN A 192 -3.17 -6.05 20.86
N ASN A 193 -2.96 -5.41 19.70
CA ASN A 193 -2.56 -4.01 19.62
C ASN A 193 -3.51 -3.11 20.45
N VAL A 194 -4.83 -3.41 20.42
CA VAL A 194 -5.88 -2.60 21.05
C VAL A 194 -6.74 -3.34 22.07
N LYS A 195 -6.73 -4.68 22.08
CA LYS A 195 -7.57 -5.50 22.96
C LYS A 195 -6.74 -6.34 23.94
N PRO A 196 -7.00 -6.27 25.26
CA PRO A 196 -6.33 -7.12 26.23
C PRO A 196 -6.63 -8.61 25.97
N LYS A 197 -5.70 -9.47 26.37
CA LYS A 197 -5.78 -10.93 26.20
C LYS A 197 -5.61 -11.61 27.55
N GLY A 198 -6.28 -12.74 27.76
CA GLY A 198 -6.34 -13.34 29.09
C GLY A 198 -5.59 -14.65 29.24
N ILE A 199 -5.19 -14.95 30.47
CA ILE A 199 -4.53 -16.20 30.88
C ILE A 199 -5.27 -16.70 32.13
N CYS A 200 -5.51 -18.02 32.21
CA CYS A 200 -6.02 -18.66 33.41
C CYS A 200 -4.88 -19.09 34.33
N SER A 201 -5.06 -18.96 35.65
CA SER A 201 -4.14 -19.50 36.65
C SER A 201 -4.05 -21.02 36.65
N ASP A 202 -5.10 -21.70 36.17
CA ASP A 202 -5.13 -23.14 35.96
C ASP A 202 -5.04 -23.43 34.44
N PRO A 203 -3.92 -24.03 33.97
CA PRO A 203 -3.69 -24.22 32.55
C PRO A 203 -4.67 -25.21 31.89
N LEU A 204 -5.51 -25.92 32.65
CA LEU A 204 -6.58 -26.76 32.10
C LEU A 204 -7.70 -25.96 31.41
N TYR A 205 -7.83 -24.67 31.70
CA TYR A 205 -8.91 -23.83 31.19
C TYR A 205 -8.40 -22.72 30.26
N ASN A 206 -9.00 -22.68 29.07
CA ASN A 206 -8.61 -21.76 27.99
C ASN A 206 -9.50 -20.54 27.82
N GLN A 207 -10.56 -20.41 28.62
CA GLN A 207 -11.53 -19.32 28.51
C GLN A 207 -11.82 -18.74 29.88
N ALA A 208 -12.20 -17.46 29.92
CA ALA A 208 -12.49 -16.75 31.16
C ALA A 208 -13.61 -17.42 31.97
N ASP A 209 -14.70 -17.79 31.31
CA ASP A 209 -15.86 -18.43 31.95
C ASP A 209 -15.51 -19.80 32.54
N SER A 210 -14.73 -20.62 31.82
CA SER A 210 -14.32 -21.93 32.32
C SER A 210 -13.26 -21.83 33.41
N CYS A 211 -12.35 -20.85 33.32
CA CYS A 211 -11.36 -20.58 34.34
C CYS A 211 -12.01 -20.21 35.68
N THR A 212 -12.80 -19.13 35.67
CA THR A 212 -13.46 -18.61 36.87
C THR A 212 -14.50 -19.58 37.42
N GLY A 213 -15.25 -20.24 36.54
CA GLY A 213 -16.25 -21.25 36.91
C GLY A 213 -15.67 -22.48 37.64
N ASN A 214 -14.38 -22.75 37.49
CA ASN A 214 -13.68 -23.86 38.16
C ASN A 214 -12.70 -23.38 39.25
N GLY A 215 -12.85 -22.14 39.73
CA GLY A 215 -12.05 -21.60 40.84
C GLY A 215 -10.66 -21.12 40.45
N GLY A 216 -10.36 -21.04 39.15
CA GLY A 216 -9.16 -20.38 38.63
C GLY A 216 -9.32 -18.86 38.60
N GLU A 217 -8.18 -18.15 38.62
CA GLU A 217 -8.11 -16.71 38.44
C GLU A 217 -7.82 -16.38 36.97
N TRP A 218 -8.66 -15.56 36.36
CA TRP A 218 -8.46 -15.07 35.00
C TRP A 218 -7.76 -13.72 35.04
N THR A 219 -6.54 -13.67 34.50
CA THR A 219 -5.70 -12.48 34.48
C THR A 219 -5.59 -11.94 33.06
N GLU A 220 -5.91 -10.66 32.88
CA GLU A 220 -5.74 -9.99 31.60
C GLU A 220 -4.33 -9.39 31.47
N VAL A 221 -3.65 -9.73 30.39
CA VAL A 221 -2.50 -9.01 29.87
C VAL A 221 -3.00 -7.82 29.06
N PRO A 222 -2.57 -6.59 29.37
CA PRO A 222 -2.99 -5.40 28.65
C PRO A 222 -2.75 -5.50 27.14
N ALA A 223 -3.54 -4.74 26.38
CA ALA A 223 -3.22 -4.46 24.99
C ALA A 223 -1.86 -3.75 24.88
N PHE A 224 -1.20 -3.86 23.73
CA PHE A 224 0.08 -3.17 23.48
C PHE A 224 -0.05 -1.64 23.48
N ASN A 225 -1.28 -1.12 23.40
CA ASN A 225 -1.57 0.31 23.29
C ASN A 225 -0.95 0.89 22.01
N GLU A 226 -1.05 0.12 20.93
CA GLU A 226 -0.61 0.46 19.59
C GLU A 226 -1.82 0.72 18.68
N PRO A 227 -1.64 1.39 17.53
CA PRO A 227 -2.71 1.48 16.54
C PRO A 227 -3.23 0.09 16.15
N PRO A 228 -4.54 -0.06 15.88
CA PRO A 228 -5.05 -1.30 15.30
C PRO A 228 -4.32 -1.58 13.98
N PRO A 229 -4.11 -2.86 13.63
CA PRO A 229 -3.39 -3.18 12.40
C PRO A 229 -4.14 -2.69 11.17
N ASP A 230 -3.39 -2.37 10.13
CA ASP A 230 -3.99 -2.06 8.85
C ASP A 230 -4.75 -3.30 8.34
N CYS A 231 -5.97 -3.13 7.87
CA CYS A 231 -6.70 -4.23 7.25
C CYS A 231 -7.25 -3.80 5.91
N VAL A 232 -6.84 -4.52 4.87
CA VAL A 232 -7.07 -4.13 3.47
C VAL A 232 -7.42 -5.35 2.62
N GLY A 233 -8.02 -5.09 1.46
CA GLY A 233 -8.24 -6.12 0.46
C GLY A 233 -6.93 -6.58 -0.15
N SER A 234 -6.66 -7.89 -0.10
CA SER A 234 -5.48 -8.48 -0.73
C SER A 234 -5.55 -8.36 -2.27
N ILE A 235 -4.43 -8.03 -2.92
CA ILE A 235 -4.35 -7.91 -4.38
C ILE A 235 -4.45 -9.31 -4.99
N SER A 236 -5.31 -9.51 -5.99
CA SER A 236 -5.47 -10.84 -6.61
C SER A 236 -4.17 -11.35 -7.24
N SER A 237 -3.71 -12.52 -6.78
CA SER A 237 -2.73 -13.39 -7.40
C SER A 237 -3.37 -14.74 -7.73
N ARG A 238 -2.86 -15.41 -8.78
CA ARG A 238 -3.37 -16.71 -9.23
C ARG A 238 -2.63 -17.87 -8.57
N ASP A 239 -3.31 -19.01 -8.46
CA ASP A 239 -2.71 -20.30 -8.11
C ASP A 239 -1.49 -20.61 -8.99
N ASN A 240 -0.44 -21.13 -8.37
CA ASN A 240 0.82 -21.54 -8.98
C ASN A 240 1.54 -20.43 -9.76
N HIS A 241 1.37 -19.17 -9.36
CA HIS A 241 2.12 -18.02 -9.89
C HIS A 241 3.06 -17.40 -8.86
N ASN A 242 3.37 -18.12 -7.77
CA ASN A 242 4.29 -17.73 -6.70
C ASN A 242 4.03 -16.32 -6.15
N GLY A 243 2.76 -15.95 -6.02
CA GLY A 243 2.36 -14.65 -5.51
C GLY A 243 2.52 -13.49 -6.49
N ASN A 244 2.74 -13.72 -7.79
CA ASN A 244 2.66 -12.65 -8.76
C ASN A 244 1.22 -12.11 -8.83
N VAL A 245 1.06 -10.85 -8.47
CA VAL A 245 -0.21 -10.14 -8.43
C VAL A 245 -0.55 -9.55 -9.79
N ARG A 246 -1.81 -9.14 -9.97
CA ARG A 246 -2.35 -8.63 -11.24
C ARG A 246 -1.55 -7.50 -11.91
N ASN A 247 -0.74 -6.74 -11.16
CA ASN A 247 0.11 -5.68 -11.69
C ASN A 247 1.48 -6.17 -12.22
N GLY A 248 1.75 -7.48 -12.18
CA GLY A 248 2.98 -8.09 -12.69
C GLY A 248 4.13 -8.16 -11.67
N HIS A 249 3.91 -7.68 -10.44
CA HIS A 249 4.89 -7.71 -9.35
C HIS A 249 4.64 -8.88 -8.39
N ALA A 250 5.60 -9.18 -7.52
CA ALA A 250 5.35 -10.06 -6.38
C ALA A 250 4.31 -9.43 -5.45
N HIS A 251 3.64 -10.22 -4.63
CA HIS A 251 2.78 -9.72 -3.57
C HIS A 251 3.62 -8.87 -2.60
N TYR A 252 3.07 -7.73 -2.17
CA TYR A 252 3.79 -6.82 -1.29
C TYR A 252 2.88 -6.00 -0.38
N TYR A 253 3.48 -5.50 0.70
CA TYR A 253 2.94 -4.50 1.60
C TYR A 253 4.02 -3.47 1.92
N VAL A 254 3.66 -2.18 1.97
CA VAL A 254 4.58 -1.12 2.36
C VAL A 254 4.34 -0.80 3.83
N TRP A 255 5.23 -1.28 4.69
CA TRP A 255 5.15 -1.03 6.12
C TRP A 255 5.87 0.27 6.46
N LYS A 256 5.15 1.21 7.09
CA LYS A 256 5.78 2.36 7.73
C LYS A 256 6.22 1.95 9.14
N ILE A 257 7.53 1.82 9.33
CA ILE A 257 8.11 1.39 10.62
C ILE A 257 7.66 2.37 11.72
N PRO A 258 7.05 1.91 12.81
CA PRO A 258 6.58 2.80 13.87
C PRO A 258 7.70 3.65 14.46
N GLU A 259 7.38 4.88 14.85
CA GLU A 259 8.36 5.84 15.36
C GLU A 259 8.91 5.47 16.74
N TYR A 260 8.18 4.64 17.49
CA TYR A 260 8.60 4.13 18.80
C TYR A 260 9.44 2.85 18.72
N LEU A 261 9.47 2.17 17.56
CA LEU A 261 10.18 0.91 17.40
C LEU A 261 11.68 1.18 17.28
N THR A 262 12.50 0.49 18.05
CA THR A 262 13.96 0.59 18.03
C THR A 262 14.57 -0.75 18.43
N GLY A 263 15.82 -1.00 18.04
CA GLY A 263 16.52 -2.23 18.39
C GLY A 263 16.36 -3.32 17.35
N ARG A 264 16.58 -4.57 17.74
CA ARG A 264 16.50 -5.72 16.85
C ARG A 264 15.04 -6.12 16.63
N VAL A 265 14.68 -6.41 15.39
CA VAL A 265 13.32 -6.75 14.97
C VAL A 265 13.34 -7.95 14.04
N VAL A 266 12.35 -8.83 14.19
CA VAL A 266 12.03 -9.91 13.25
C VAL A 266 10.63 -9.71 12.70
N LEU A 267 10.43 -9.98 11.41
CA LEU A 267 9.11 -10.00 10.79
C LEU A 267 8.60 -11.43 10.66
N ARG A 268 7.29 -11.58 10.77
CA ARG A 268 6.58 -12.83 10.55
C ARG A 268 5.44 -12.62 9.58
N ILE A 269 5.28 -13.58 8.68
CA ILE A 269 4.14 -13.67 7.78
C ILE A 269 3.38 -14.95 8.08
N ARG A 270 2.08 -14.83 8.35
CA ARG A 270 1.15 -15.96 8.37
C ARG A 270 0.27 -15.91 7.15
N TYR A 271 0.06 -17.08 6.55
CA TYR A 271 -0.75 -17.25 5.37
C TYR A 271 -1.81 -18.32 5.62
N ASN A 272 -3.01 -17.86 5.96
CA ASN A 272 -4.17 -18.71 6.16
C ASN A 272 -4.90 -18.88 4.82
N ILE A 273 -5.19 -20.13 4.46
CA ILE A 273 -5.98 -20.45 3.28
C ILE A 273 -7.11 -21.40 3.63
N SER A 274 -8.23 -21.25 2.95
CA SER A 274 -9.31 -22.22 2.94
C SER A 274 -9.83 -22.46 1.53
N THR A 275 -10.42 -23.64 1.28
CA THR A 275 -11.05 -23.94 -0.01
C THR A 275 -12.37 -23.18 -0.17
N GLY A 276 -12.66 -22.74 -1.39
CA GLY A 276 -13.94 -22.13 -1.77
C GLY A 276 -15.12 -23.12 -1.81
N ASP A 277 -14.88 -24.41 -1.60
CA ASP A 277 -15.93 -25.45 -1.58
C ASP A 277 -17.02 -25.18 -0.50
N PHE A 278 -16.70 -24.35 0.51
CA PHE A 278 -17.57 -23.95 1.62
C PHE A 278 -18.23 -22.58 1.47
N GLY A 279 -18.14 -21.95 0.28
CA GLY A 279 -18.71 -20.62 0.08
C GLY A 279 -20.24 -20.58 0.30
N ILE A 280 -20.76 -19.43 0.73
CA ILE A 280 -22.19 -19.25 1.01
C ILE A 280 -23.07 -19.62 -0.19
N GLY A 281 -24.03 -20.51 0.02
CA GLY A 281 -24.91 -21.07 -0.99
C GLY A 281 -24.39 -22.36 -1.64
N SER A 282 -23.19 -22.83 -1.29
CA SER A 282 -22.75 -24.17 -1.67
C SER A 282 -23.60 -25.22 -0.95
N LEU A 283 -23.59 -26.45 -1.47
CA LEU A 283 -24.18 -27.60 -0.77
C LEU A 283 -23.51 -27.83 0.60
N ALA A 284 -22.30 -27.31 0.80
CA ALA A 284 -21.59 -27.34 2.05
C ALA A 284 -21.83 -26.10 2.93
N ASN A 285 -22.54 -25.07 2.50
CA ASN A 285 -22.85 -23.90 3.31
C ASN A 285 -24.18 -23.25 2.84
N PRO A 286 -25.33 -23.86 3.15
CA PRO A 286 -26.61 -23.43 2.60
C PRO A 286 -27.01 -22.03 3.08
N LYS A 287 -27.75 -21.30 2.24
CA LYS A 287 -28.24 -19.94 2.58
C LYS A 287 -29.17 -19.93 3.79
N GLU A 288 -29.94 -21.00 3.99
CA GLU A 288 -30.88 -21.16 5.10
C GLU A 288 -30.60 -22.48 5.83
N GLU A 289 -30.62 -22.43 7.16
CA GLU A 289 -30.41 -23.58 8.02
C GLU A 289 -31.55 -24.60 7.77
N GLY A 290 -31.21 -25.83 7.38
CA GLY A 290 -32.18 -26.90 7.10
C GLY A 290 -32.64 -27.05 5.63
N ALA A 291 -32.07 -26.31 4.67
CA ALA A 291 -32.36 -26.50 3.25
C ALA A 291 -31.54 -27.67 2.64
N GLU A 292 -32.21 -28.80 2.34
CA GLU A 292 -31.79 -30.06 1.65
C GLU A 292 -30.43 -30.73 1.96
N LEU A 293 -29.54 -30.13 2.74
CA LEU A 293 -28.42 -30.76 3.46
C LEU A 293 -28.33 -30.04 4.82
N THR A 294 -28.49 -30.75 5.92
CA THR A 294 -28.59 -30.16 7.27
C THR A 294 -27.22 -29.71 7.79
N GLY A 295 -26.65 -28.67 7.20
CA GLY A 295 -25.39 -28.05 7.64
C GLY A 295 -25.63 -26.83 8.52
N THR A 296 -24.90 -26.75 9.63
CA THR A 296 -24.64 -25.48 10.34
C THR A 296 -23.89 -24.54 9.38
N ARG A 297 -24.19 -23.23 9.40
CA ARG A 297 -23.37 -22.25 8.64
C ARG A 297 -21.92 -22.34 9.13
N ALA A 298 -21.02 -22.76 8.26
CA ALA A 298 -19.59 -22.78 8.53
C ALA A 298 -18.96 -21.49 8.01
N ASP A 299 -18.18 -20.82 8.86
CA ASP A 299 -17.22 -19.82 8.42
C ASP A 299 -15.92 -20.57 8.10
N GLU A 300 -15.42 -20.43 6.88
CA GLU A 300 -14.26 -21.14 6.36
C GLU A 300 -12.98 -20.93 7.18
N PHE A 301 -12.88 -19.84 7.96
CA PHE A 301 -11.76 -19.57 8.86
C PHE A 301 -12.06 -19.82 10.34
N PHE A 302 -13.34 -19.91 10.72
CA PHE A 302 -13.78 -20.11 12.12
C PHE A 302 -14.58 -21.40 12.31
N MET A 303 -14.14 -22.49 11.66
CA MET A 303 -14.67 -23.81 11.94
C MET A 303 -14.36 -24.23 13.39
N ASP A 304 -15.38 -24.72 14.09
CA ASP A 304 -15.29 -25.19 15.47
C ASP A 304 -15.37 -26.73 15.58
N SER A 305 -15.33 -27.25 16.80
CA SER A 305 -15.34 -28.69 17.09
C SER A 305 -16.61 -29.44 16.65
N LYS A 306 -17.72 -28.75 16.37
CA LYS A 306 -18.97 -29.38 15.88
C LYS A 306 -18.80 -29.98 14.49
N PHE A 307 -17.75 -29.55 13.80
CA PHE A 307 -17.35 -29.95 12.47
C PHE A 307 -16.37 -31.13 12.45
N ASN A 308 -15.91 -31.60 13.61
CA ASN A 308 -14.96 -32.70 13.72
C ASN A 308 -15.62 -34.05 13.42
N ASP A 309 -14.84 -34.98 12.88
CA ASP A 309 -15.27 -36.38 12.81
C ASP A 309 -15.43 -36.91 14.24
N PRO A 310 -16.62 -37.42 14.64
CA PRO A 310 -16.83 -37.95 15.98
C PRO A 310 -16.07 -39.27 16.24
N ASN A 311 -15.49 -39.90 15.22
CA ASN A 311 -14.70 -41.12 15.31
C ASN A 311 -13.32 -40.95 14.64
N PRO A 312 -12.47 -40.04 15.14
CA PRO A 312 -11.15 -39.81 14.58
C PRO A 312 -10.31 -41.10 14.70
N GLY A 313 -9.82 -41.61 13.56
CA GLY A 313 -9.03 -42.86 13.50
C GLY A 313 -9.76 -44.08 12.93
N ASP A 314 -11.10 -44.09 12.87
CA ASP A 314 -11.83 -45.11 12.11
C ASP A 314 -11.82 -44.71 10.62
N ARG A 315 -10.72 -45.04 9.93
CA ARG A 315 -10.56 -44.82 8.47
C ARG A 315 -11.58 -45.60 7.62
N ARG A 316 -12.56 -46.28 8.24
CA ARG A 316 -13.65 -46.91 7.53
C ARG A 316 -14.46 -45.84 6.84
N ARG A 317 -14.21 -45.74 5.53
CA ARG A 317 -15.04 -45.13 4.49
C ARG A 317 -16.51 -45.24 4.90
N ARG A 318 -17.06 -44.21 5.55
CA ARG A 318 -18.47 -44.22 5.94
C ARG A 318 -19.27 -44.32 4.66
N THR A 319 -19.83 -45.50 4.44
CA THR A 319 -20.70 -45.75 3.31
C THR A 319 -22.08 -45.32 3.75
N PHE A 320 -22.54 -44.19 3.24
CA PHE A 320 -23.87 -43.69 3.55
C PHE A 320 -24.89 -44.35 2.62
N ALA A 321 -25.98 -44.83 3.21
CA ALA A 321 -27.16 -45.34 2.51
C ALA A 321 -28.02 -44.16 1.99
N GLY A 322 -28.17 -44.01 0.67
CA GLY A 322 -28.83 -42.85 0.03
C GLY A 322 -27.95 -41.58 -0.01
N ARG A 323 -28.53 -40.41 -0.34
CA ARG A 323 -27.85 -39.09 -0.22
C ARG A 323 -27.93 -38.63 1.24
N PRO A 324 -26.87 -38.79 2.06
CA PRO A 324 -26.90 -38.39 3.46
C PRO A 324 -27.06 -36.88 3.62
N ALA A 325 -27.69 -36.48 4.73
CA ALA A 325 -27.39 -35.22 5.38
C ALA A 325 -25.94 -35.30 5.89
N VAL A 326 -24.97 -34.89 5.08
CA VAL A 326 -23.55 -34.97 5.47
C VAL A 326 -23.28 -33.87 6.50
N PRO A 327 -22.64 -34.17 7.65
CA PRO A 327 -22.05 -33.14 8.48
C PRO A 327 -21.03 -32.40 7.62
N ILE A 328 -21.27 -31.12 7.38
CA ILE A 328 -20.27 -30.22 6.81
C ILE A 328 -19.33 -29.87 7.94
N PRO A 329 -18.02 -29.78 7.72
CA PRO A 329 -17.29 -30.08 6.49
C PRO A 329 -17.27 -31.59 6.23
N LEU A 330 -17.27 -31.99 4.95
CA LEU A 330 -17.34 -33.40 4.57
C LEU A 330 -16.22 -34.19 5.29
N ALA A 331 -16.53 -35.39 5.77
CA ALA A 331 -15.51 -36.31 6.27
C ALA A 331 -14.46 -36.64 5.18
N GLN A 332 -13.30 -37.17 5.58
CA GLN A 332 -12.27 -37.65 4.65
C GLN A 332 -12.84 -38.70 3.69
N ASP A 333 -12.71 -38.45 2.39
CA ASP A 333 -13.11 -39.34 1.29
C ASP A 333 -14.49 -40.04 1.44
N PRO A 334 -15.60 -39.28 1.53
CA PRO A 334 -16.90 -39.85 1.87
C PRO A 334 -17.50 -40.65 0.69
N VAL A 335 -18.21 -41.74 1.00
CA VAL A 335 -18.83 -42.64 0.01
C VAL A 335 -20.35 -42.66 0.18
N ALA A 336 -21.11 -42.30 -0.86
CA ALA A 336 -22.57 -42.28 -0.82
C ALA A 336 -23.19 -42.42 -2.22
N ASP A 337 -24.51 -42.62 -2.28
CA ASP A 337 -25.28 -42.41 -3.52
C ASP A 337 -25.63 -40.92 -3.67
N TRP A 338 -24.64 -40.15 -4.10
CA TRP A 338 -24.77 -38.69 -4.25
C TRP A 338 -25.80 -38.27 -5.29
N LEU A 339 -26.09 -39.15 -6.26
CA LEU A 339 -26.98 -38.88 -7.38
C LEU A 339 -28.41 -39.40 -7.15
N LYS A 340 -28.66 -40.10 -6.04
CA LYS A 340 -29.94 -40.76 -5.72
C LYS A 340 -30.40 -41.70 -6.84
N LEU A 341 -29.48 -42.52 -7.37
CA LEU A 341 -29.76 -43.48 -8.45
C LEU A 341 -30.09 -44.90 -7.95
N GLY A 342 -29.87 -45.19 -6.66
CA GLY A 342 -30.26 -46.45 -6.05
C GLY A 342 -31.78 -46.55 -5.89
N GLU A 343 -32.35 -47.73 -6.15
CA GLU A 343 -33.81 -47.93 -6.07
C GLU A 343 -34.31 -47.95 -4.62
N THR A 344 -33.43 -48.26 -3.66
CA THR A 344 -33.73 -48.24 -2.22
C THR A 344 -32.56 -47.63 -1.46
N SER A 345 -32.78 -47.18 -0.23
CA SER A 345 -31.69 -46.71 0.65
C SER A 345 -30.67 -47.80 0.96
N ALA A 346 -31.00 -49.08 0.80
CA ALA A 346 -30.09 -50.20 0.98
C ALA A 346 -29.31 -50.58 -0.30
N ASP A 347 -29.60 -49.94 -1.43
CA ASP A 347 -28.93 -50.21 -2.70
C ASP A 347 -27.53 -49.59 -2.72
N LEU A 348 -26.51 -50.44 -2.53
CA LEU A 348 -25.09 -50.06 -2.55
C LEU A 348 -24.47 -50.18 -3.95
N SER A 349 -25.25 -50.45 -5.00
CA SER A 349 -24.73 -50.64 -6.36
C SER A 349 -24.34 -49.34 -7.07
N ARG A 350 -24.81 -48.18 -6.56
CA ARG A 350 -24.66 -46.85 -7.17
C ARG A 350 -23.97 -45.84 -6.26
N LEU A 351 -22.84 -46.22 -5.67
CA LEU A 351 -22.07 -45.36 -4.78
C LEU A 351 -20.93 -44.64 -5.52
N LEU A 352 -20.68 -43.37 -5.20
CA LEU A 352 -19.46 -42.66 -5.58
C LEU A 352 -18.68 -42.24 -4.33
N GLN A 353 -17.35 -42.27 -4.44
CA GLN A 353 -16.45 -41.66 -3.48
C GLN A 353 -16.10 -40.25 -3.95
N ILE A 354 -16.30 -39.26 -3.09
CA ILE A 354 -15.73 -37.92 -3.30
C ILE A 354 -14.29 -37.98 -2.79
N GLN A 355 -13.32 -37.57 -3.61
CA GLN A 355 -11.91 -37.51 -3.19
C GLN A 355 -11.65 -36.17 -2.51
N VAL A 356 -11.60 -36.18 -1.19
CA VAL A 356 -11.53 -34.98 -0.34
C VAL A 356 -10.47 -35.23 0.71
N ASN A 357 -9.55 -34.28 0.85
CA ASN A 357 -8.60 -34.27 1.95
C ASN A 357 -9.00 -33.20 2.96
N THR A 358 -9.61 -33.59 4.07
CA THR A 358 -10.06 -32.67 5.14
C THR A 358 -8.91 -31.89 5.77
N ASN A 359 -7.68 -32.38 5.66
CA ASN A 359 -6.49 -31.63 6.06
C ASN A 359 -6.21 -30.42 5.16
N GLN A 360 -6.76 -30.39 3.94
CA GLN A 360 -6.56 -29.30 2.98
C GLN A 360 -7.63 -28.21 3.07
N TYR A 361 -8.69 -28.41 3.86
CA TYR A 361 -9.82 -27.46 3.94
C TYR A 361 -9.46 -26.11 4.54
N GLY A 362 -8.61 -26.10 5.56
CA GLY A 362 -7.94 -24.90 6.05
C GLY A 362 -6.46 -25.23 6.19
N ARG A 363 -5.55 -24.31 5.94
CA ARG A 363 -4.13 -24.46 6.27
C ARG A 363 -3.55 -23.11 6.63
N THR A 364 -2.55 -23.15 7.49
CA THR A 364 -1.77 -21.98 7.87
C THR A 364 -0.32 -22.28 7.57
N PHE A 365 0.28 -21.42 6.76
CA PHE A 365 1.72 -21.40 6.56
C PHE A 365 2.27 -20.21 7.33
N GLU A 366 3.51 -20.32 7.78
CA GLU A 366 4.20 -19.24 8.43
C GLU A 366 5.65 -19.20 7.97
N ASP A 367 6.22 -18.00 7.90
CA ASP A 367 7.65 -17.79 7.73
C ASP A 367 8.10 -16.58 8.56
N ARG A 368 9.40 -16.53 8.88
CA ARG A 368 10.04 -15.46 9.65
C ARG A 368 11.23 -14.93 8.87
N THR A 369 11.47 -13.62 8.92
CA THR A 369 12.66 -13.04 8.29
C THR A 369 13.90 -13.30 9.13
N HIS A 370 15.08 -13.09 8.54
CA HIS A 370 16.26 -12.73 9.33
C HIS A 370 15.97 -11.44 10.13
N SER A 371 16.60 -11.31 11.30
CA SER A 371 16.46 -10.10 12.09
C SER A 371 17.19 -8.92 11.44
N PHE A 372 16.65 -7.73 11.66
CA PHE A 372 17.24 -6.46 11.25
C PHE A 372 17.22 -5.47 12.41
N MET A 373 17.94 -4.37 12.28
CA MET A 373 17.97 -3.30 13.27
C MET A 373 17.06 -2.15 12.84
N VAL A 374 16.21 -1.69 13.74
CA VAL A 374 15.54 -0.41 13.63
C VAL A 374 16.34 0.63 14.41
N MET A 375 16.84 1.62 13.71
CA MET A 375 17.65 2.71 14.21
C MET A 375 16.77 3.93 14.48
N GLU A 376 17.15 4.72 15.47
CA GLU A 376 16.57 6.05 15.67
C GLU A 376 16.72 6.88 14.40
N ARG A 377 15.66 7.64 14.10
CA ARG A 377 15.70 8.58 12.98
C ARG A 377 16.81 9.62 13.22
N PRO A 378 17.69 9.89 12.24
CA PRO A 378 18.74 10.90 12.42
C PRO A 378 18.17 12.26 12.79
N ALA A 379 18.77 12.92 13.79
CA ALA A 379 18.24 14.16 14.38
C ALA A 379 18.18 15.33 13.38
N ASP A 380 18.97 15.28 12.31
CA ASP A 380 18.99 16.25 11.22
C ASP A 380 17.93 15.99 10.14
N VAL A 381 17.24 14.85 10.18
CA VAL A 381 16.19 14.48 9.23
C VAL A 381 14.80 14.72 9.84
N PRO A 382 14.09 15.79 9.45
CA PRO A 382 12.81 16.12 10.04
C PRO A 382 11.74 15.05 9.75
N MET A 383 10.75 14.93 10.62
CA MET A 383 9.63 13.97 10.47
C MET A 383 8.82 14.20 9.18
N SER A 384 8.81 15.42 8.66
CA SER A 384 8.13 15.77 7.41
C SER A 384 8.83 15.22 6.15
N LYS A 385 10.11 14.83 6.23
CA LYS A 385 10.79 14.20 5.09
C LYS A 385 10.43 12.72 5.03
N ARG A 386 10.04 12.22 3.87
CA ARG A 386 9.82 10.78 3.68
C ARG A 386 11.16 10.07 3.57
N ILE A 387 11.26 8.89 4.19
CA ILE A 387 12.39 7.96 4.02
C ILE A 387 11.82 6.69 3.41
N VAL A 388 12.34 6.28 2.25
CA VAL A 388 11.93 5.04 1.58
C VAL A 388 13.15 4.11 1.50
N ASN A 389 13.02 2.89 2.01
CA ASN A 389 14.09 1.90 1.94
C ASN A 389 14.15 1.29 0.54
N TYR A 390 15.33 1.32 -0.08
CA TYR A 390 15.58 0.82 -1.42
C TYR A 390 16.64 -0.27 -1.38
N ASN A 391 16.17 -1.51 -1.57
CA ASN A 391 16.95 -2.70 -1.27
C ASN A 391 17.17 -3.58 -2.51
N VAL A 392 17.90 -4.69 -2.31
CA VAL A 392 18.03 -5.78 -3.27
C VAL A 392 17.38 -7.02 -2.67
N ARG A 393 16.62 -7.77 -3.46
CA ARG A 393 16.15 -9.12 -3.13
C ARG A 393 16.94 -10.17 -3.91
N GLY A 394 16.79 -11.42 -3.51
CA GLY A 394 17.25 -12.58 -4.28
C GLY A 394 18.63 -13.08 -3.88
N ARG A 395 19.08 -14.14 -4.55
CA ARG A 395 20.36 -14.83 -4.28
C ARG A 395 21.03 -15.31 -5.57
N ARG A 396 22.26 -15.83 -5.43
CA ARG A 396 23.14 -16.15 -6.56
C ARG A 396 22.66 -17.43 -7.23
N GLY A 397 22.44 -17.36 -8.54
CA GLY A 397 22.13 -18.49 -9.39
C GLY A 397 21.12 -18.11 -10.46
N ASN A 398 20.81 -19.04 -11.37
CA ASN A 398 19.66 -18.90 -12.26
C ASN A 398 18.37 -19.33 -11.57
N ILE A 399 17.21 -19.05 -12.18
CA ILE A 399 15.89 -19.35 -11.62
C ILE A 399 15.70 -20.80 -11.13
N VAL A 400 16.34 -21.79 -11.76
CA VAL A 400 16.23 -23.20 -11.35
C VAL A 400 17.11 -23.48 -10.13
N GLN A 401 18.30 -22.89 -10.07
CA GLN A 401 19.27 -23.08 -8.99
C GLN A 401 18.86 -22.41 -7.68
N VAL A 402 18.08 -21.33 -7.75
CA VAL A 402 17.69 -20.54 -6.58
C VAL A 402 16.26 -20.81 -6.11
N TYR A 403 15.45 -21.52 -6.90
CA TYR A 403 14.09 -21.91 -6.51
C TYR A 403 14.08 -22.62 -5.14
N PRO A 404 13.15 -22.28 -4.22
CA PRO A 404 11.99 -21.40 -4.40
C PRO A 404 12.24 -19.89 -4.23
N SER A 405 13.49 -19.47 -4.02
CA SER A 405 13.87 -18.05 -4.04
C SER A 405 13.94 -17.49 -5.48
N VAL A 406 14.43 -16.26 -5.63
CA VAL A 406 14.54 -15.54 -6.91
C VAL A 406 15.95 -15.02 -7.16
N GLU A 407 16.24 -14.73 -8.42
CA GLU A 407 17.45 -14.01 -8.85
C GLU A 407 17.46 -12.57 -8.32
N TYR A 408 18.62 -11.92 -8.37
CA TYR A 408 18.78 -10.55 -7.88
C TYR A 408 17.92 -9.53 -8.60
N ASP A 409 17.28 -8.65 -7.81
CA ASP A 409 16.50 -7.54 -8.33
C ASP A 409 16.48 -6.37 -7.33
N PHE A 410 16.41 -5.14 -7.84
CA PHE A 410 16.23 -3.97 -6.98
C PHE A 410 14.76 -3.85 -6.61
N ILE A 411 14.46 -3.51 -5.35
CA ILE A 411 13.10 -3.48 -4.84
C ILE A 411 12.70 -2.10 -4.30
N PRO A 412 11.60 -1.52 -4.84
CA PRO A 412 10.85 -1.98 -6.02
C PRO A 412 11.62 -1.73 -7.35
N PRO A 413 11.35 -2.51 -8.42
CA PRO A 413 12.00 -2.32 -9.72
C PRO A 413 11.51 -1.04 -10.43
N GLU A 414 10.35 -0.52 -10.02
CA GLU A 414 9.80 0.76 -10.43
C GLU A 414 9.41 1.53 -9.17
N LEU A 415 10.20 2.55 -8.83
CA LEU A 415 9.98 3.41 -7.69
C LEU A 415 9.53 4.79 -8.18
N GLU A 416 8.43 5.31 -7.65
CA GLU A 416 8.00 6.70 -7.85
C GLU A 416 8.01 7.43 -6.50
N VAL A 417 8.75 8.54 -6.41
CA VAL A 417 8.90 9.35 -5.19
C VAL A 417 8.89 10.84 -5.53
N GLU A 418 8.55 11.69 -4.58
CA GLU A 418 8.63 13.14 -4.76
C GLU A 418 10.06 13.66 -4.54
N GLN A 419 10.40 14.76 -5.21
CA GLN A 419 11.61 15.52 -4.96
C GLN A 419 11.74 15.88 -3.47
N GLY A 420 12.91 15.65 -2.88
CA GLY A 420 13.20 15.84 -1.45
C GLY A 420 13.00 14.60 -0.59
N THR A 421 12.45 13.51 -1.15
CA THR A 421 12.39 12.20 -0.48
C THR A 421 13.80 11.65 -0.28
N LEU A 422 14.07 11.07 0.88
CA LEU A 422 15.32 10.37 1.17
C LEU A 422 15.15 8.90 0.82
N LEU A 423 16.01 8.38 -0.05
CA LEU A 423 16.13 6.94 -0.26
C LEU A 423 17.22 6.41 0.64
N HIS A 424 16.89 5.41 1.45
CA HIS A 424 17.87 4.65 2.20
C HIS A 424 18.31 3.46 1.35
N PHE A 425 19.49 3.58 0.74
CA PHE A 425 20.03 2.50 -0.08
C PHE A 425 20.82 1.53 0.78
N GLN A 426 20.38 0.28 0.83
CA GLN A 426 21.08 -0.73 1.59
C GLN A 426 20.78 -2.11 1.03
N TRP A 427 21.76 -2.98 1.03
CA TRP A 427 21.52 -4.38 0.71
C TRP A 427 22.65 -5.23 1.23
N THR A 428 22.36 -6.51 1.25
CA THR A 428 23.33 -7.55 1.52
C THR A 428 23.39 -8.49 0.35
N GLY A 429 24.61 -8.89 0.01
CA GLY A 429 24.87 -10.12 -0.69
C GLY A 429 25.15 -11.26 0.28
N SER A 430 26.03 -12.16 -0.11
CA SER A 430 26.50 -13.29 0.68
C SER A 430 27.88 -13.74 0.20
N ASP A 431 28.67 -14.25 1.14
CA ASP A 431 29.91 -14.98 0.85
C ASP A 431 29.75 -16.49 1.00
N ALA A 432 28.53 -16.98 1.16
CA ALA A 432 28.22 -18.35 1.53
C ALA A 432 27.27 -19.06 0.53
N ASN A 433 27.11 -18.53 -0.69
CA ASN A 433 26.30 -19.21 -1.70
C ASN A 433 26.92 -20.53 -2.13
N ASN A 434 26.05 -21.46 -2.55
CA ASN A 434 26.46 -22.73 -3.14
C ASN A 434 27.40 -22.52 -4.33
N ASN A 435 28.49 -23.28 -4.36
CA ASN A 435 29.38 -23.32 -5.52
C ASN A 435 28.64 -23.92 -6.74
N GLY A 436 29.01 -23.47 -7.93
CA GLY A 436 28.38 -23.91 -9.19
C GLY A 436 27.08 -23.17 -9.53
N ASN A 437 26.54 -22.36 -8.62
CA ASN A 437 25.48 -21.41 -8.95
C ASN A 437 26.01 -20.39 -9.96
N ALA A 438 25.22 -20.16 -11.02
CA ALA A 438 25.50 -19.15 -12.04
C ALA A 438 25.75 -17.77 -11.39
N GLY A 439 26.56 -16.94 -12.03
CA GLY A 439 26.84 -15.57 -11.59
C GLY A 439 28.28 -15.12 -11.81
N ASN A 440 28.52 -13.83 -11.64
CA ASN A 440 29.83 -13.21 -11.86
C ASN A 440 30.57 -12.94 -10.54
N GLY A 441 31.88 -12.72 -10.62
CA GLY A 441 32.77 -12.60 -9.47
C GLY A 441 33.19 -13.95 -8.89
N ARG A 442 33.89 -13.88 -7.77
CA ARG A 442 34.42 -15.02 -7.03
C ARG A 442 33.32 -16.04 -6.72
N ALA A 443 33.60 -17.33 -6.95
CA ALA A 443 32.64 -18.41 -6.77
C ALA A 443 32.02 -18.42 -5.35
N GLY A 444 30.69 -18.57 -5.27
CA GLY A 444 29.95 -18.56 -4.02
C GLY A 444 29.77 -17.17 -3.36
N THR A 445 30.30 -16.11 -3.96
CA THR A 445 30.09 -14.73 -3.51
C THR A 445 29.16 -13.97 -4.42
N ASP A 446 28.45 -13.00 -3.87
CA ASP A 446 27.64 -12.05 -4.62
C ASP A 446 27.69 -10.65 -4.04
N ARG A 447 27.62 -9.68 -4.95
CA ARG A 447 27.63 -8.23 -4.66
C ARG A 447 26.69 -7.56 -5.64
N SER A 448 26.06 -6.47 -5.21
CA SER A 448 25.24 -5.63 -6.07
C SER A 448 25.78 -4.21 -6.01
N ASN A 449 26.11 -3.62 -7.16
CA ASN A 449 26.40 -2.20 -7.27
C ASN A 449 25.27 -1.47 -7.98
N LEU A 450 25.34 -0.14 -7.98
CA LEU A 450 24.36 0.72 -8.62
C LEU A 450 25.09 1.72 -9.49
N VAL A 451 24.82 1.66 -10.80
CA VAL A 451 25.27 2.66 -11.76
C VAL A 451 24.09 3.16 -12.58
N GLN A 452 24.13 4.44 -12.96
CA GLN A 452 23.09 5.03 -13.80
C GLN A 452 23.27 4.61 -15.27
N VAL A 453 22.19 4.23 -15.94
CA VAL A 453 22.14 3.88 -17.37
C VAL A 453 21.14 4.76 -18.10
N GLN A 454 21.25 4.85 -19.43
CA GLN A 454 20.36 5.69 -20.24
C GLN A 454 18.91 5.17 -20.27
N SER A 455 18.72 3.85 -20.26
CA SER A 455 17.42 3.17 -20.23
C SER A 455 17.55 1.74 -19.68
N ARG A 456 16.43 1.11 -19.27
CA ARG A 456 16.43 -0.31 -18.83
C ARG A 456 16.86 -1.28 -19.93
N SER A 457 16.78 -0.87 -21.21
CA SER A 457 17.22 -1.68 -22.35
C SER A 457 18.75 -1.65 -22.56
N GLU A 458 19.48 -0.84 -21.80
CA GLU A 458 20.94 -0.68 -21.92
C GLU A 458 21.68 -1.23 -20.70
N THR A 459 22.94 -1.62 -20.90
CA THR A 459 23.83 -2.17 -19.86
C THR A 459 25.10 -1.33 -19.67
N VAL A 460 25.39 -0.40 -20.59
CA VAL A 460 26.56 0.47 -20.50
C VAL A 460 26.25 1.61 -19.53
N PRO A 461 27.05 1.82 -18.47
CA PRO A 461 26.86 2.93 -17.55
C PRO A 461 27.02 4.29 -18.24
N LEU A 462 26.26 5.28 -17.79
CA LEU A 462 26.45 6.66 -18.22
C LEU A 462 27.82 7.18 -17.77
N PRO A 463 28.53 7.97 -18.59
CA PRO A 463 29.69 8.71 -18.15
C PRO A 463 29.26 9.76 -17.12
N LEU A 464 30.15 10.11 -16.18
CA LEU A 464 29.85 10.93 -15.00
C LEU A 464 29.16 12.27 -15.36
N GLU A 465 29.52 12.86 -16.50
CA GLU A 465 28.99 14.13 -17.00
C GLU A 465 27.51 14.07 -17.41
N LYS A 466 26.93 12.86 -17.50
CA LYS A 466 25.52 12.62 -17.83
C LYS A 466 24.70 12.11 -16.65
N HIS A 467 25.29 11.98 -15.46
CA HIS A 467 24.56 11.52 -14.29
C HIS A 467 23.56 12.58 -13.83
N THR A 468 22.43 12.10 -13.29
CA THR A 468 21.35 12.94 -12.78
C THR A 468 20.74 12.44 -11.48
N LEU A 469 20.92 11.16 -11.10
CA LEU A 469 20.31 10.57 -9.90
C LEU A 469 21.07 10.93 -8.62
N LEU A 470 22.28 10.39 -8.45
CA LEU A 470 23.13 10.60 -7.27
C LEU A 470 23.96 11.89 -7.38
N PHE A 471 24.16 12.37 -8.60
CA PHE A 471 24.93 13.56 -8.94
C PHE A 471 24.29 14.20 -10.17
N ASN A 472 23.93 15.49 -10.10
CA ASN A 472 23.42 16.23 -11.26
C ASN A 472 24.58 16.99 -11.91
N ALA A 473 25.22 16.35 -12.88
CA ALA A 473 26.43 16.86 -13.51
C ALA A 473 26.19 18.13 -14.35
N ALA A 474 25.01 18.24 -14.97
CA ALA A 474 24.66 19.38 -15.82
C ALA A 474 24.44 20.66 -15.00
N GLU A 475 23.81 20.54 -13.84
CA GLU A 475 23.50 21.67 -12.98
C GLU A 475 24.64 22.02 -12.02
N ASN A 476 25.32 21.00 -11.47
CA ASN A 476 26.35 21.16 -10.44
C ASN A 476 27.62 20.36 -10.75
N PRO A 477 28.35 20.66 -11.85
CA PRO A 477 29.54 19.88 -12.25
C PRO A 477 30.66 19.88 -11.20
N GLY A 478 30.68 20.86 -10.30
CA GLY A 478 31.66 20.99 -9.21
C GLY A 478 31.32 20.25 -7.92
N ASP A 479 30.17 19.57 -7.81
CA ASP A 479 29.77 18.86 -6.58
C ASP A 479 30.62 17.59 -6.36
N GLN A 480 31.68 17.74 -5.58
CA GLN A 480 32.57 16.64 -5.20
C GLN A 480 31.86 15.57 -4.36
N ALA A 481 30.84 15.94 -3.57
CA ALA A 481 30.13 14.98 -2.74
C ALA A 481 29.29 14.05 -3.61
N GLY A 482 28.54 14.60 -4.58
CA GLY A 482 27.81 13.80 -5.57
C GLY A 482 28.72 12.90 -6.39
N ARG A 483 29.89 13.38 -6.83
CA ARG A 483 30.88 12.55 -7.56
C ARG A 483 31.40 11.39 -6.72
N LYS A 484 31.73 11.63 -5.45
CA LYS A 484 32.14 10.57 -4.50
C LYS A 484 30.99 9.59 -4.22
N LEU A 485 29.76 10.07 -4.22
CA LEU A 485 28.59 9.21 -4.03
C LEU A 485 28.43 8.24 -5.22
N VAL A 486 28.55 8.74 -6.45
CA VAL A 486 28.55 7.88 -7.64
C VAL A 486 29.65 6.82 -7.58
N ASP A 487 30.87 7.23 -7.21
CA ASP A 487 32.02 6.34 -7.05
C ASP A 487 31.77 5.23 -6.02
N ARG A 488 31.29 5.62 -4.84
CA ARG A 488 30.92 4.72 -3.75
C ARG A 488 29.87 3.67 -4.16
N PHE A 489 28.81 4.08 -4.86
CA PHE A 489 27.78 3.15 -5.32
C PHE A 489 28.23 2.26 -6.49
N ALA A 490 29.17 2.72 -7.31
CA ALA A 490 29.71 1.96 -8.44
C ALA A 490 30.70 0.88 -7.99
N TYR A 491 31.57 1.19 -7.01
CA TYR A 491 32.68 0.35 -6.60
C TYR A 491 32.55 -0.23 -5.18
N LEU A 492 31.51 0.14 -4.43
CA LEU A 492 31.20 -0.40 -3.10
C LEU A 492 32.35 -0.23 -2.08
N ASP A 493 33.05 0.90 -2.16
CA ASP A 493 34.21 1.24 -1.32
C ASP A 493 35.35 0.20 -1.35
N GLN A 494 35.40 -0.69 -2.35
CA GLN A 494 36.35 -1.81 -2.41
C GLN A 494 37.82 -1.39 -2.42
N ASP A 495 38.13 -0.20 -2.94
CA ASP A 495 39.49 0.35 -2.99
C ASP A 495 40.04 0.67 -1.59
N GLY A 496 39.15 0.91 -0.61
CA GLY A 496 39.50 1.05 0.79
C GLY A 496 39.65 -0.28 1.54
N ILE A 497 39.29 -1.39 0.88
CA ILE A 497 39.24 -2.74 1.48
C ILE A 497 40.39 -3.59 0.96
N VAL A 498 40.64 -3.59 -0.36
CA VAL A 498 41.67 -4.40 -1.02
C VAL A 498 42.47 -3.52 -1.98
N THR A 499 43.77 -3.76 -2.07
CA THR A 499 44.61 -3.20 -3.14
C THR A 499 44.26 -3.85 -4.47
N CYS A 500 43.46 -3.17 -5.27
CA CYS A 500 43.02 -3.65 -6.58
C CYS A 500 44.20 -3.83 -7.55
N ASP A 501 44.20 -4.97 -8.24
CA ASP A 501 45.11 -5.23 -9.34
C ASP A 501 44.38 -4.94 -10.66
N PRO A 502 44.76 -3.91 -11.43
CA PRO A 502 44.09 -3.58 -12.68
C PRO A 502 44.31 -4.65 -13.76
N ASP A 503 45.41 -5.40 -13.70
CA ASP A 503 45.83 -6.36 -14.71
C ASP A 503 45.22 -7.75 -14.48
N THR A 504 44.88 -8.10 -13.23
CA THR A 504 44.26 -9.41 -12.94
C THR A 504 42.91 -9.56 -13.64
N ASN A 505 42.71 -10.68 -14.31
CA ASN A 505 41.43 -11.09 -14.89
C ASN A 505 40.92 -12.40 -14.26
N ASP A 506 41.55 -12.87 -13.18
CA ASP A 506 41.08 -14.04 -12.46
C ASP A 506 39.78 -13.70 -11.72
N GLN A 507 38.68 -14.33 -12.13
CA GLN A 507 37.36 -14.13 -11.52
C GLN A 507 37.32 -14.52 -10.04
N ASN A 508 38.25 -15.35 -9.56
CA ASN A 508 38.31 -15.77 -8.16
C ASN A 508 39.32 -14.97 -7.33
N SER A 509 40.16 -14.15 -7.96
CA SER A 509 41.08 -13.28 -7.22
C SER A 509 40.30 -12.18 -6.52
N GLU A 510 40.59 -11.98 -5.24
CA GLU A 510 40.05 -10.90 -4.42
C GLU A 510 40.50 -9.52 -4.92
N THR A 511 41.68 -9.43 -5.54
CA THR A 511 42.21 -8.18 -6.12
C THR A 511 41.55 -7.82 -7.46
N ASN A 512 40.68 -8.67 -8.02
CA ASN A 512 39.93 -8.38 -9.24
C ASN A 512 38.72 -7.48 -8.97
N CYS A 513 39.00 -6.20 -8.73
CA CYS A 513 37.99 -5.20 -8.41
C CYS A 513 37.03 -4.88 -9.57
N LYS A 514 37.37 -5.26 -10.81
CA LYS A 514 36.49 -5.15 -11.98
C LYS A 514 35.21 -5.98 -11.82
N GLN A 515 35.25 -7.04 -11.01
CA GLN A 515 34.08 -7.87 -10.66
C GLN A 515 33.56 -7.62 -9.24
N LEU A 516 34.02 -6.55 -8.57
CA LEU A 516 33.67 -6.22 -7.19
C LEU A 516 34.07 -7.31 -6.18
N ASN A 517 35.16 -8.05 -6.44
CA ASN A 517 35.56 -9.17 -5.59
C ASN A 517 36.11 -8.74 -4.23
N GLY A 518 36.68 -7.53 -4.14
CA GLY A 518 37.19 -6.96 -2.89
C GLY A 518 36.14 -6.24 -2.04
N ALA A 519 34.92 -6.09 -2.55
CA ALA A 519 33.83 -5.44 -1.81
C ALA A 519 33.29 -6.32 -0.68
N SER A 520 32.70 -5.71 0.35
CA SER A 520 31.92 -6.44 1.38
C SER A 520 30.57 -6.92 0.84
N ALA A 521 30.04 -8.02 1.40
CA ALA A 521 28.70 -8.50 1.03
C ALA A 521 27.62 -7.51 1.51
N TYR A 522 27.79 -6.94 2.70
CA TYR A 522 26.97 -5.85 3.20
C TYR A 522 27.38 -4.50 2.57
N PHE A 523 26.39 -3.74 2.09
CA PHE A 523 26.58 -2.36 1.66
C PHE A 523 25.48 -1.45 2.21
N ASP A 524 25.89 -0.32 2.80
CA ASP A 524 25.01 0.73 3.29
C ASP A 524 25.40 2.07 2.66
N GLY A 525 24.59 2.52 1.70
CA GLY A 525 24.76 3.79 1.01
C GLY A 525 24.32 5.00 1.84
N GLY A 526 23.66 4.79 2.97
CA GLY A 526 23.06 5.82 3.80
C GLY A 526 21.83 6.47 3.18
N LEU A 527 21.39 7.59 3.79
CA LEU A 527 20.26 8.38 3.31
C LEU A 527 20.69 9.32 2.18
N VAL A 528 20.09 9.14 1.00
CA VAL A 528 20.34 9.95 -0.20
C VAL A 528 19.08 10.70 -0.60
N GLU A 529 19.17 12.04 -0.63
CA GLU A 529 18.04 12.89 -1.04
C GLU A 529 17.84 12.88 -2.56
N MET A 530 16.62 12.62 -3.00
CA MET A 530 16.21 12.68 -4.41
C MET A 530 16.01 14.13 -4.84
N LYS A 531 17.04 14.70 -5.46
CA LYS A 531 17.09 16.13 -5.82
C LYS A 531 16.61 16.43 -7.23
N THR A 532 16.91 15.56 -8.18
CA THR A 532 16.67 15.84 -9.60
C THR A 532 15.35 15.23 -10.04
N VAL A 533 14.44 16.03 -10.61
CA VAL A 533 13.18 15.54 -11.17
C VAL A 533 13.45 14.84 -12.51
N GLY A 534 12.86 13.67 -12.71
CA GLY A 534 13.00 12.89 -13.93
C GLY A 534 12.90 11.38 -13.71
N SER A 535 13.03 10.63 -14.81
CA SER A 535 13.17 9.17 -14.76
C SER A 535 14.65 8.81 -14.79
N HIS A 536 15.10 8.13 -13.76
CA HIS A 536 16.47 7.66 -13.62
C HIS A 536 16.50 6.14 -13.71
N HIS A 537 17.32 5.61 -14.60
CA HIS A 537 17.46 4.17 -14.78
C HIS A 537 18.78 3.71 -14.18
N ILE A 538 18.75 2.60 -13.46
CA ILE A 538 19.91 2.04 -12.76
C ILE A 538 20.11 0.57 -13.11
N ALA A 539 21.35 0.11 -13.02
CA ALA A 539 21.74 -1.27 -13.25
C ALA A 539 22.84 -1.68 -12.27
N SER A 540 22.91 -2.98 -11.98
CA SER A 540 24.12 -3.62 -11.44
C SER A 540 25.00 -4.09 -12.60
N THR A 541 26.28 -3.73 -12.59
CA THR A 541 27.23 -4.18 -13.62
C THR A 541 27.68 -5.62 -13.40
N ARG A 542 27.61 -6.13 -12.16
CA ARG A 542 27.96 -7.51 -11.83
C ARG A 542 26.83 -8.49 -12.13
N ASN A 543 25.58 -8.08 -11.91
CA ASN A 543 24.44 -9.00 -11.82
C ASN A 543 23.53 -9.04 -13.04
N ASN A 544 24.11 -8.99 -14.25
CA ASN A 544 23.35 -8.81 -15.49
C ASN A 544 23.53 -9.94 -16.53
N ASP A 545 24.08 -11.09 -16.11
CA ASP A 545 24.35 -12.27 -16.96
C ASP A 545 23.61 -13.54 -16.47
N PHE A 546 22.56 -13.39 -15.64
CA PHE A 546 21.78 -14.50 -15.10
C PHE A 546 20.64 -14.90 -16.04
N THR A 547 20.97 -15.40 -17.24
CA THR A 547 19.97 -15.80 -18.25
C THR A 547 19.13 -14.61 -18.78
N ASN A 548 17.80 -14.72 -18.85
CA ASN A 548 16.92 -13.72 -19.47
C ASN A 548 16.51 -12.56 -18.52
N ARG A 549 17.09 -12.46 -17.32
CA ARG A 549 16.77 -11.42 -16.34
C ARG A 549 17.94 -10.47 -16.09
N SER A 550 17.61 -9.19 -15.97
CA SER A 550 18.56 -8.10 -15.78
C SER A 550 18.31 -7.41 -14.44
N HIS A 551 19.34 -7.25 -13.61
CA HIS A 551 19.26 -6.52 -12.35
C HIS A 551 19.26 -5.00 -12.61
N LYS A 552 18.07 -4.48 -12.96
CA LYS A 552 17.86 -3.10 -13.42
C LYS A 552 16.52 -2.55 -12.94
N ALA A 553 16.51 -1.27 -12.59
CA ALA A 553 15.32 -0.60 -12.10
C ALA A 553 15.18 0.83 -12.59
N SER A 554 14.03 1.43 -12.33
CA SER A 554 13.75 2.84 -12.58
C SER A 554 13.30 3.53 -11.31
N ILE A 555 13.95 4.66 -11.01
CA ILE A 555 13.56 5.58 -9.95
C ILE A 555 13.04 6.85 -10.64
N LYS A 556 11.75 7.12 -10.50
CA LYS A 556 11.09 8.30 -11.05
C LYS A 556 10.88 9.31 -9.93
N VAL A 557 11.61 10.41 -10.01
CA VAL A 557 11.49 11.53 -9.08
C VAL A 557 10.51 12.52 -9.70
N THR A 558 9.39 12.75 -9.02
CA THR A 558 8.35 13.69 -9.45
C THR A 558 8.54 15.04 -8.77
N GLY A 559 8.22 16.13 -9.47
CA GLY A 559 8.17 17.45 -8.86
C GLY A 559 7.03 17.56 -7.84
N ILE A 560 7.01 18.67 -7.08
CA ILE A 560 5.97 18.93 -6.07
C ILE A 560 4.57 18.77 -6.70
N SER A 561 3.84 17.74 -6.29
CA SER A 561 2.42 17.63 -6.55
C SER A 561 1.66 18.09 -5.31
N LEU A 562 1.12 19.31 -5.37
CA LEU A 562 0.16 19.80 -4.38
C LEU A 562 -1.05 18.87 -4.34
N GLU A 563 -1.54 18.57 -3.13
CA GLU A 563 -2.73 17.73 -2.97
C GLU A 563 -3.98 18.44 -3.52
N LEU A 564 -5.05 17.67 -3.81
CA LEU A 564 -6.29 18.20 -4.39
C LEU A 564 -6.85 19.37 -3.57
N TYR A 565 -6.77 19.31 -2.23
CA TYR A 565 -7.30 20.37 -1.36
C TYR A 565 -6.46 21.65 -1.40
N GLU A 566 -5.14 21.55 -1.55
CA GLU A 566 -4.25 22.71 -1.67
C GLU A 566 -4.46 23.44 -3.00
N ASN A 567 -4.67 22.68 -4.07
CA ASN A 567 -5.04 23.23 -5.38
C ASN A 567 -6.41 23.92 -5.35
N ILE A 568 -7.39 23.33 -4.67
CA ILE A 568 -8.70 23.95 -4.46
C ILE A 568 -8.56 25.23 -3.63
N ALA A 569 -7.77 25.21 -2.56
CA ALA A 569 -7.54 26.38 -1.70
C ALA A 569 -6.88 27.53 -2.47
N LEU A 570 -5.86 27.26 -3.29
CA LEU A 570 -5.24 28.23 -4.19
C LEU A 570 -6.23 28.77 -5.22
N GLY A 571 -7.04 27.91 -5.81
CA GLY A 571 -8.07 28.30 -6.78
C GLY A 571 -9.14 29.22 -6.17
N VAL A 572 -9.70 28.82 -5.02
CA VAL A 572 -10.71 29.60 -4.29
C VAL A 572 -10.13 30.91 -3.77
N GLY A 573 -8.92 30.90 -3.21
CA GLY A 573 -8.23 32.09 -2.74
C GLY A 573 -8.01 33.12 -3.86
N THR A 574 -7.55 32.65 -5.03
CA THR A 574 -7.34 33.50 -6.20
C THR A 574 -8.66 34.10 -6.72
N PHE A 575 -9.71 33.28 -6.81
CA PHE A 575 -11.04 33.75 -7.23
C PHE A 575 -11.60 34.83 -6.30
N CYS A 576 -11.54 34.61 -4.98
CA CYS A 576 -11.95 35.59 -3.98
C CYS A 576 -11.15 36.89 -4.08
N GLY A 577 -9.84 36.80 -4.34
CA GLY A 577 -8.97 37.96 -4.59
C GLY A 577 -9.40 38.80 -5.79
N VAL A 578 -9.72 38.16 -6.93
CA VAL A 578 -10.19 38.85 -8.14
C VAL A 578 -11.54 39.54 -7.90
N VAL A 579 -12.49 38.88 -7.23
CA VAL A 579 -13.79 39.46 -6.88
C VAL A 579 -13.61 40.70 -6.00
N LEU A 580 -12.69 40.65 -5.02
CA LEU A 580 -12.39 41.78 -4.15
C LEU A 580 -11.82 42.97 -4.94
N ILE A 581 -10.88 42.73 -5.87
CA ILE A 581 -10.29 43.77 -6.72
C ILE A 581 -11.39 44.45 -7.56
N ILE A 582 -12.27 43.67 -8.20
CA ILE A 582 -13.39 44.20 -8.98
C ILE A 582 -14.32 45.03 -8.10
N TYR A 583 -14.66 44.55 -6.90
CA TYR A 583 -15.52 45.25 -5.96
C TYR A 583 -14.92 46.60 -5.51
N VAL A 584 -13.62 46.65 -5.24
CA VAL A 584 -12.89 47.88 -4.91
C VAL A 584 -12.84 48.83 -6.10
N ALA A 585 -12.58 48.33 -7.32
CA ALA A 585 -12.61 49.14 -8.54
C ALA A 585 -14.01 49.74 -8.79
N CYS A 586 -15.09 48.98 -8.57
CA CYS A 586 -16.45 49.47 -8.62
C CYS A 586 -16.73 50.54 -7.56
N ALA A 587 -16.20 50.39 -6.34
CA ALA A 587 -16.31 51.39 -5.28
C ALA A 587 -15.62 52.70 -5.65
N ILE A 588 -14.39 52.63 -6.18
CA ILE A 588 -13.64 53.80 -6.67
C ILE A 588 -14.38 54.49 -7.83
N HIS A 589 -14.90 53.71 -8.78
CA HIS A 589 -15.67 54.24 -9.91
C HIS A 589 -16.96 54.94 -9.44
N ALA A 590 -17.66 54.35 -8.48
CA ALA A 590 -18.89 54.91 -7.92
C ALA A 590 -18.65 56.27 -7.23
N VAL A 591 -17.50 56.46 -6.57
CA VAL A 591 -17.10 57.75 -5.97
C VAL A 591 -16.68 58.77 -7.04
N ARG A 592 -15.94 58.36 -8.07
CA ARG A 592 -15.50 59.25 -9.17
C ARG A 592 -16.65 59.70 -10.08
N LYS A 593 -17.68 58.87 -10.27
CA LYS A 593 -18.86 59.16 -11.09
C LYS A 593 -20.15 58.94 -10.30
N PRO A 594 -20.60 59.92 -9.50
CA PRO A 594 -21.78 59.80 -8.63
C PRO A 594 -23.09 59.55 -9.39
N GLY A 595 -23.17 59.95 -10.66
CA GLY A 595 -24.32 59.70 -11.55
C GLY A 595 -24.42 58.25 -12.06
N SER A 596 -23.39 57.41 -11.90
CA SER A 596 -23.39 56.01 -12.36
C SER A 596 -24.40 55.15 -11.60
N TRP A 597 -24.90 54.07 -12.19
CA TRP A 597 -25.83 53.17 -11.48
C TRP A 597 -25.20 52.52 -10.22
N LEU A 598 -23.88 52.32 -10.23
CA LEU A 598 -23.07 51.78 -9.13
C LEU A 598 -23.09 52.65 -7.87
N PHE A 599 -23.47 53.92 -7.93
CA PHE A 599 -23.61 54.78 -6.73
C PHE A 599 -25.07 54.90 -6.24
N SER A 600 -26.00 54.12 -6.82
CA SER A 600 -27.43 54.11 -6.44
C SER A 600 -27.65 53.51 -5.06
N ARG A 601 -28.79 53.81 -4.43
CA ARG A 601 -29.14 53.25 -3.12
C ARG A 601 -29.11 51.71 -3.08
N ARG A 602 -29.41 51.05 -4.21
CA ARG A 602 -29.48 49.58 -4.32
C ARG A 602 -28.13 48.92 -4.62
N TYR A 603 -27.28 49.56 -5.42
CA TYR A 603 -26.05 48.94 -5.97
C TYR A 603 -24.75 49.55 -5.45
N ARG A 604 -24.84 50.49 -4.50
CA ARG A 604 -23.67 51.12 -3.88
C ARG A 604 -22.82 50.12 -3.10
N PRO A 605 -21.52 50.01 -3.41
CA PRO A 605 -20.59 49.22 -2.61
C PRO A 605 -20.61 49.68 -1.15
N ARG A 606 -20.90 48.75 -0.22
CA ARG A 606 -21.06 49.03 1.21
C ARG A 606 -19.79 49.57 1.85
N ILE A 607 -18.63 49.19 1.32
CA ILE A 607 -17.31 49.66 1.79
C ILE A 607 -17.19 51.18 1.74
N LEU A 608 -17.94 51.86 0.86
CA LEU A 608 -17.96 53.32 0.78
C LEU A 608 -18.52 53.98 2.03
N ASN A 609 -19.43 53.33 2.77
CA ASN A 609 -19.97 53.89 4.01
C ASN A 609 -18.93 53.93 5.14
N TRP A 610 -17.86 53.14 5.01
CA TRP A 610 -16.77 53.04 5.97
C TRP A 610 -15.57 53.91 5.54
N VAL A 611 -15.25 53.90 4.25
CA VAL A 611 -14.06 54.58 3.70
C VAL A 611 -14.31 56.04 3.34
N VAL A 612 -15.54 56.41 2.97
CA VAL A 612 -15.89 57.80 2.62
C VAL A 612 -16.58 58.45 3.83
N GLY A 613 -15.96 59.50 4.39
CA GLY A 613 -16.52 60.23 5.52
C GLY A 613 -17.96 60.72 5.27
N LYS A 614 -18.78 60.73 6.33
CA LYS A 614 -20.24 60.96 6.27
C LYS A 614 -20.62 62.23 5.49
N GLU A 615 -19.90 63.33 5.68
CA GLU A 615 -20.15 64.60 4.98
C GLU A 615 -19.84 64.54 3.49
N ARG A 616 -18.72 63.90 3.12
CA ARG A 616 -18.35 63.70 1.71
C ARG A 616 -19.36 62.78 1.03
N MET A 617 -19.84 61.76 1.75
CA MET A 617 -20.85 60.84 1.25
C MET A 617 -22.19 61.54 1.01
N ALA A 618 -22.63 62.40 1.93
CA ALA A 618 -23.84 63.20 1.78
C ALA A 618 -23.76 64.14 0.56
N ARG A 619 -22.62 64.81 0.35
CA ARG A 619 -22.38 65.65 -0.83
C ARG A 619 -22.48 64.86 -2.14
N LEU A 620 -21.87 63.68 -2.22
CA LEU A 620 -21.92 62.83 -3.42
C LEU A 620 -23.35 62.32 -3.70
N VAL A 621 -24.13 62.04 -2.66
CA VAL A 621 -25.55 61.66 -2.78
C VAL A 621 -26.38 62.82 -3.35
N GLU A 622 -26.14 64.03 -2.89
CA GLU A 622 -26.85 65.21 -3.37
C GLU A 622 -26.45 65.55 -4.82
N GLN A 623 -25.16 65.48 -5.14
CA GLN A 623 -24.67 65.60 -6.52
C GLN A 623 -25.35 64.59 -7.46
N ARG A 624 -25.51 63.34 -7.03
CA ARG A 624 -26.27 62.35 -7.80
C ARG A 624 -27.72 62.78 -8.00
N ARG A 625 -28.42 63.24 -6.96
CA ARG A 625 -29.82 63.66 -7.05
C ARG A 625 -30.01 64.73 -8.12
N VAL A 626 -29.13 65.73 -8.14
CA VAL A 626 -29.14 66.80 -9.15
C VAL A 626 -28.89 66.23 -10.56
N ILE A 627 -27.85 65.42 -10.74
CA ILE A 627 -27.51 64.81 -12.04
C ILE A 627 -28.66 63.95 -12.57
N VAL A 628 -29.24 63.11 -11.72
CA VAL A 628 -30.35 62.22 -12.11
C VAL A 628 -31.62 63.02 -12.40
N ALA A 629 -31.89 64.11 -11.66
CA ALA A 629 -33.01 65.00 -11.93
C ALA A 629 -32.86 65.73 -13.28
N GLN A 630 -31.65 66.19 -13.62
CA GLN A 630 -31.35 66.77 -14.93
C GLN A 630 -31.54 65.74 -16.05
N GLN A 631 -30.99 64.54 -15.90
CA GLN A 631 -31.18 63.46 -16.88
C GLN A 631 -32.65 63.08 -17.07
N ARG A 632 -33.44 63.07 -15.99
CA ARG A 632 -34.90 62.83 -16.06
C ARG A 632 -35.63 63.96 -16.78
N LYS A 633 -35.26 65.22 -16.55
CA LYS A 633 -35.83 66.38 -17.27
C LYS A 633 -35.49 66.37 -18.75
N GLU A 634 -34.25 66.03 -19.11
CA GLU A 634 -33.85 65.86 -20.51
C GLU A 634 -34.58 64.69 -21.17
N TRP A 635 -34.74 63.58 -20.45
CA TRP A 635 -35.49 62.43 -20.95
C TRP A 635 -36.98 62.76 -21.12
N ALA A 636 -37.58 63.49 -20.18
CA ALA A 636 -38.96 63.99 -20.29
C ALA A 636 -39.13 65.00 -21.43
N LYS A 637 -38.14 65.88 -21.68
CA LYS A 637 -38.13 66.75 -22.86
C LYS A 637 -38.08 65.96 -24.16
N LYS A 638 -37.24 64.92 -24.24
CA LYS A 638 -37.17 64.05 -25.43
C LYS A 638 -38.44 63.20 -25.61
N ALA A 639 -39.04 62.74 -24.52
CA ALA A 639 -40.30 62.00 -24.56
C ALA A 639 -41.48 62.89 -24.97
N ASN A 640 -41.56 64.13 -24.45
CA ASN A 640 -42.60 65.09 -24.81
C ASN A 640 -42.39 65.68 -26.22
N ALA A 641 -41.16 65.84 -26.69
CA ALA A 641 -40.89 66.23 -28.08
C ALA A 641 -41.37 65.17 -29.09
N HIS A 642 -41.48 63.91 -28.66
CA HIS A 642 -42.07 62.84 -29.47
C HIS A 642 -43.61 62.77 -29.39
N ALA A 643 -44.25 63.51 -28.46
CA ALA A 643 -45.69 63.48 -28.23
C ALA A 643 -46.45 64.69 -28.83
N VAL A 644 -45.75 65.62 -29.50
CA VAL A 644 -46.34 66.86 -30.07
C VAL A 644 -46.50 66.79 -31.61
N ASP A 645 -46.18 65.66 -32.25
CA ASP A 645 -46.35 65.46 -33.70
C ASP A 645 -47.71 64.82 -34.10
N GLU A 646 -48.68 64.70 -33.20
CA GLU A 646 -50.07 64.31 -33.56
C GLU A 646 -51.08 65.26 -32.89
N GLU A 647 -51.81 66.05 -33.70
CA GLU A 647 -52.83 66.99 -33.23
C GLU A 647 -54.12 66.29 -32.74
N GLY A 648 -54.63 66.76 -31.59
CA GLY A 648 -56.06 67.06 -31.42
C GLY A 648 -56.89 66.19 -30.46
N ALA A 649 -56.91 66.52 -29.15
CA ALA A 649 -58.11 66.40 -28.29
C ALA A 649 -57.90 67.11 -26.93
N GLU A 650 -58.83 67.98 -26.54
CA GLU A 650 -58.89 68.62 -25.22
C GLU A 650 -59.33 67.62 -24.12
N GLY A 651 -58.66 67.67 -22.95
CA GLY A 651 -59.05 66.95 -21.72
C GLY A 651 -57.90 66.88 -20.68
N PRO A 652 -58.15 67.00 -19.36
CA PRO A 652 -57.10 67.33 -18.39
C PRO A 652 -56.19 66.15 -18.05
N ALA A 653 -54.97 66.50 -17.63
CA ALA A 653 -53.86 65.62 -17.29
C ALA A 653 -54.27 64.38 -16.49
N ALA A 654 -54.16 63.21 -17.12
CA ALA A 654 -54.12 61.93 -16.42
C ALA A 654 -52.66 61.59 -16.08
N GLU A 655 -52.37 61.47 -14.78
CA GLU A 655 -51.18 60.79 -14.27
C GLU A 655 -51.11 59.38 -14.86
N VAL A 656 -50.26 59.17 -15.86
CA VAL A 656 -49.95 57.82 -16.35
C VAL A 656 -48.92 57.21 -15.41
N ALA A 657 -49.41 56.45 -14.43
CA ALA A 657 -48.61 55.48 -13.70
C ALA A 657 -48.11 54.40 -14.69
N LEU A 658 -46.78 54.22 -14.78
CA LEU A 658 -46.20 53.09 -15.50
C LEU A 658 -46.22 51.83 -14.62
N PRO A 659 -46.61 50.66 -15.16
CA PRO A 659 -46.78 49.44 -14.38
C PRO A 659 -45.44 48.85 -13.93
N GLU A 660 -45.45 48.27 -12.73
CA GLU A 660 -44.34 47.53 -12.13
C GLU A 660 -44.22 46.15 -12.80
N GLU A 661 -43.53 46.06 -13.93
CA GLU A 661 -43.09 44.75 -14.44
C GLU A 661 -41.81 44.31 -13.72
N SER A 662 -41.90 43.19 -12.99
CA SER A 662 -40.77 42.53 -12.36
C SER A 662 -39.82 41.97 -13.43
N MET A 663 -38.81 42.76 -13.80
CA MET A 663 -37.74 42.31 -14.68
C MET A 663 -36.95 41.15 -14.05
N THR A 664 -36.65 40.13 -14.86
CA THR A 664 -35.73 39.05 -14.47
C THR A 664 -34.31 39.58 -14.23
N TRP A 665 -33.51 38.84 -13.44
CA TRP A 665 -32.13 39.22 -13.12
C TRP A 665 -31.25 39.41 -14.38
N PHE A 666 -31.42 38.56 -15.40
CA PHE A 666 -30.72 38.68 -16.69
C PHE A 666 -31.10 39.94 -17.47
N GLN A 667 -32.38 40.31 -17.50
CA GLN A 667 -32.84 41.54 -18.15
C GLN A 667 -32.33 42.79 -17.41
N SER A 668 -32.20 42.71 -16.08
CA SER A 668 -31.61 43.76 -15.25
C SER A 668 -30.12 43.97 -15.54
N ILE A 669 -29.36 42.89 -15.71
CA ILE A 669 -27.95 42.93 -16.11
C ILE A 669 -27.81 43.53 -17.51
N LYS A 670 -28.55 43.03 -18.51
CA LYS A 670 -28.49 43.55 -19.89
C LYS A 670 -28.81 45.06 -19.97
N ARG A 671 -29.81 45.53 -19.22
CA ARG A 671 -30.18 46.96 -19.17
C ARG A 671 -29.10 47.82 -18.50
N CYS A 672 -28.37 47.27 -17.53
CA CYS A 672 -27.28 47.95 -16.84
C CYS A 672 -26.05 48.15 -17.74
N PHE A 673 -25.65 47.11 -18.47
CA PHE A 673 -24.47 47.14 -19.34
C PHE A 673 -24.71 47.96 -20.62
N ARG A 674 -25.93 47.93 -21.17
CA ARG A 674 -26.34 48.79 -22.30
C ARG A 674 -26.29 50.29 -21.95
N LYS A 675 -26.50 50.66 -20.68
CA LYS A 675 -26.31 52.03 -20.17
C LYS A 675 -24.84 52.42 -19.93
N CYS A 676 -23.93 51.46 -19.86
CA CYS A 676 -22.48 51.69 -19.74
C CYS A 676 -21.76 51.75 -21.09
N GLY A 677 -22.48 51.73 -22.23
CA GLY A 677 -21.90 51.76 -23.57
C GLY A 677 -21.31 50.43 -24.04
N VAL A 678 -21.53 49.34 -23.29
CA VAL A 678 -21.07 48.00 -23.65
C VAL A 678 -22.20 47.31 -24.40
N GLY A 679 -22.01 47.12 -25.71
CA GLY A 679 -22.97 46.44 -26.57
C GLY A 679 -23.19 44.98 -26.16
N GLU A 680 -24.33 44.40 -26.54
CA GLU A 680 -24.70 43.02 -26.17
C GLU A 680 -23.62 42.01 -26.57
N GLN A 681 -22.97 42.22 -27.71
CA GLN A 681 -21.80 41.43 -28.13
C GLN A 681 -20.62 41.57 -27.17
N GLN A 682 -20.23 42.78 -26.75
CA GLN A 682 -19.07 42.98 -25.88
C GLN A 682 -19.25 42.40 -24.47
N LEU A 683 -20.48 42.40 -23.93
CA LEU A 683 -20.77 41.73 -22.66
C LEU A 683 -20.63 40.22 -22.78
N THR A 684 -21.15 39.67 -23.89
CA THR A 684 -21.04 38.24 -24.16
C THR A 684 -19.57 37.86 -24.38
N THR A 685 -18.79 38.65 -25.13
CA THR A 685 -17.34 38.47 -25.31
C THR A 685 -16.57 38.58 -23.99
N LEU A 686 -16.92 39.52 -23.10
CA LEU A 686 -16.27 39.64 -21.78
C LEU A 686 -16.59 38.43 -20.89
N MET A 687 -17.85 37.98 -20.87
CA MET A 687 -18.24 36.77 -20.12
C MET A 687 -17.57 35.53 -20.69
N TYR A 688 -17.50 35.39 -22.02
CA TYR A 688 -16.75 34.32 -22.67
C TYR A 688 -15.25 34.43 -22.40
N ALA A 689 -14.67 35.62 -22.35
CA ALA A 689 -13.25 35.81 -22.01
C ALA A 689 -12.96 35.40 -20.57
N VAL A 690 -13.79 35.80 -19.61
CA VAL A 690 -13.67 35.40 -18.20
C VAL A 690 -13.87 33.90 -18.04
N LEU A 691 -14.86 33.31 -18.72
CA LEU A 691 -15.11 31.88 -18.71
C LEU A 691 -13.93 31.11 -19.33
N ASN A 692 -13.37 31.59 -20.43
CA ASN A 692 -12.20 30.98 -21.06
C ASN A 692 -10.95 31.10 -20.18
N VAL A 693 -10.74 32.21 -19.49
CA VAL A 693 -9.64 32.36 -18.52
C VAL A 693 -9.81 31.40 -17.35
N LEU A 694 -11.04 31.23 -16.85
CA LEU A 694 -11.36 30.25 -15.79
C LEU A 694 -11.14 28.80 -16.26
N VAL A 695 -11.64 28.43 -17.43
CA VAL A 695 -11.49 27.09 -18.01
C VAL A 695 -10.03 26.81 -18.35
N PHE A 696 -9.30 27.81 -18.84
CA PHE A 696 -7.87 27.71 -19.11
C PHE A 696 -7.07 27.55 -17.81
N LEU A 697 -7.36 28.31 -16.75
CA LEU A 697 -6.70 28.18 -15.46
C LEU A 697 -6.99 26.83 -14.80
N ILE A 698 -8.24 26.38 -14.82
CA ILE A 698 -8.62 25.06 -14.30
C ILE A 698 -7.94 23.96 -15.12
N GLY A 699 -7.94 24.07 -16.45
CA GLY A 699 -7.30 23.10 -17.34
C GLY A 699 -5.77 23.12 -17.29
N PHE A 700 -5.15 24.28 -17.05
CA PHE A 700 -3.71 24.43 -16.87
C PHE A 700 -3.27 23.83 -15.53
N LEU A 701 -4.00 24.14 -14.45
CA LEU A 701 -3.70 23.63 -13.11
C LEU A 701 -4.01 22.13 -12.97
N SER A 702 -5.03 21.62 -13.67
CA SER A 702 -5.34 20.18 -13.66
C SER A 702 -4.42 19.33 -14.56
N ASN A 703 -3.53 19.94 -15.34
CA ASN A 703 -2.82 19.26 -16.43
C ASN A 703 -1.31 19.47 -16.43
N MET A 704 -0.70 19.53 -15.23
CA MET A 704 0.76 19.49 -15.10
C MET A 704 1.38 18.08 -15.20
N LYS A 705 0.59 17.02 -15.43
CA LYS A 705 1.06 15.62 -15.40
C LYS A 705 0.88 14.78 -16.68
N GLY A 706 0.24 15.25 -17.75
CA GLY A 706 0.19 14.46 -19.01
C GLY A 706 -0.91 14.90 -19.96
N GLY A 707 -0.57 15.13 -21.23
CA GLY A 707 -1.41 15.76 -22.26
C GLY A 707 -2.89 15.34 -22.31
N PHE A 708 -3.69 16.24 -22.89
CA PHE A 708 -5.17 16.37 -22.93
C PHE A 708 -6.10 15.14 -23.09
N HIS A 709 -5.63 13.90 -23.08
CA HIS A 709 -6.42 12.72 -23.42
C HIS A 709 -7.23 12.10 -22.26
N GLU A 710 -6.98 12.48 -21.00
CA GLU A 710 -7.65 11.84 -19.83
C GLU A 710 -8.42 12.80 -18.89
N SER A 711 -8.45 14.12 -19.15
CA SER A 711 -9.14 15.06 -18.27
C SER A 711 -10.61 15.29 -18.65
N TRP A 712 -11.49 15.39 -17.64
CA TRP A 712 -12.90 15.79 -17.78
C TRP A 712 -13.08 17.21 -18.40
N ALA A 713 -12.02 18.01 -18.42
CA ALA A 713 -12.00 19.33 -19.07
C ALA A 713 -11.85 19.25 -20.60
N TYR A 714 -11.40 18.11 -21.16
CA TYR A 714 -11.28 17.91 -22.62
C TYR A 714 -12.62 18.07 -23.36
N PRO A 715 -13.74 17.44 -22.94
CA PRO A 715 -15.04 17.67 -23.59
C PRO A 715 -15.52 19.12 -23.50
N ILE A 716 -15.23 19.84 -22.42
CA ILE A 716 -15.63 21.24 -22.20
C ILE A 716 -14.80 22.19 -23.08
N ALA A 717 -13.48 21.98 -23.16
CA ALA A 717 -12.59 22.74 -24.04
C ALA A 717 -12.89 22.48 -25.53
N LYS A 718 -13.27 21.25 -25.90
CA LYS A 718 -13.68 20.89 -27.26
C LYS A 718 -15.06 21.49 -27.60
N ALA A 719 -15.99 21.55 -26.65
CA ALA A 719 -17.25 22.27 -26.83
C ALA A 719 -17.05 23.79 -27.02
N ALA A 720 -16.09 24.38 -26.29
CA ALA A 720 -15.74 25.79 -26.44
C ALA A 720 -15.06 26.10 -27.80
N ARG A 721 -14.15 25.24 -28.30
CA ARG A 721 -13.61 25.35 -29.67
C ARG A 721 -14.66 25.09 -30.75
N GLY A 722 -15.52 24.09 -30.56
CA GLY A 722 -16.58 23.75 -31.50
C GLY A 722 -17.58 24.89 -31.73
N GLN A 723 -17.81 25.76 -30.75
CA GLN A 723 -18.66 26.94 -30.92
C GLN A 723 -17.99 28.12 -31.65
N VAL A 724 -16.64 28.16 -31.71
CA VAL A 724 -15.92 29.17 -32.49
C VAL A 724 -15.94 28.83 -33.99
N ASP A 725 -15.89 27.53 -34.34
CA ASP A 725 -15.97 27.09 -35.75
C ASP A 725 -17.39 27.13 -36.35
N VAL A 726 -18.45 27.11 -35.52
CA VAL A 726 -19.85 27.24 -36.00
C VAL A 726 -20.15 28.66 -36.52
N GLY A 727 -19.33 29.65 -36.18
CA GLY A 727 -19.40 31.00 -36.78
C GLY A 727 -18.81 31.10 -38.18
N ALA A 728 -18.02 30.12 -38.63
CA ALA A 728 -17.29 30.16 -39.90
C ALA A 728 -17.85 29.21 -40.99
N LEU A 729 -18.86 28.39 -40.68
CA LEU A 729 -19.40 27.35 -41.59
C LEU A 729 -20.86 27.58 -42.02
N ALA A 730 -21.42 28.77 -41.83
CA ALA A 730 -22.72 29.15 -42.40
C ALA A 730 -22.62 29.63 -43.86
N SER A 731 -21.88 28.91 -44.70
CA SER A 731 -21.97 29.00 -46.16
C SER A 731 -21.45 27.73 -46.82
N GLY A 732 -22.37 26.83 -47.20
CA GLY A 732 -22.08 25.75 -48.16
C GLY A 732 -22.23 24.33 -47.61
N SER A 733 -23.17 23.60 -48.21
CA SER A 733 -23.47 22.17 -48.10
C SER A 733 -22.27 21.24 -47.95
N ALA A 734 -22.31 20.30 -47.00
CA ALA A 734 -21.95 18.89 -47.21
C ALA A 734 -22.22 18.02 -45.98
N VAL A 735 -22.77 16.83 -46.25
CA VAL A 735 -22.99 15.68 -45.36
C VAL A 735 -21.65 15.17 -44.80
N LEU A 736 -21.57 14.83 -43.51
CA LEU A 736 -20.50 13.96 -43.02
C LEU A 736 -20.99 12.89 -42.02
N GLN A 737 -20.75 11.64 -42.41
CA GLN A 737 -20.98 10.41 -41.67
C GLN A 737 -20.05 10.28 -40.46
N PHE A 738 -20.58 9.77 -39.35
CA PHE A 738 -19.78 9.22 -38.26
C PHE A 738 -19.29 7.80 -38.62
N LYS A 739 -17.96 7.61 -38.63
CA LYS A 739 -17.31 6.30 -38.57
C LYS A 739 -16.38 6.29 -37.36
N LEU A 740 -16.75 5.53 -36.34
CA LEU A 740 -15.88 5.13 -35.24
C LEU A 740 -14.92 4.04 -35.75
N ARG A 741 -13.62 4.20 -35.50
CA ARG A 741 -12.65 3.11 -35.39
C ARG A 741 -11.84 3.30 -34.11
N LEU A 742 -11.68 2.18 -33.41
CA LEU A 742 -10.87 1.91 -32.23
C LEU A 742 -9.44 2.44 -32.36
#